data_AF-A0A7C6ITL5-F1
#
_entry.id   AF-A0A7C6ITL5-F1
#
_cell.length_a   1.000
_cell.length_b   1.000
_cell.length_c   1.000
_cell.angle_alpha   90.00
_cell.angle_beta   90.00
_cell.angle_gamma   90.00
#
_symmetry.space_group_name_H-M   'P 1'
#
loop_
_entity.id
_entity.type
_entity.pdbx_description
1 polymer ?
#
loop_
_entity_poly.entity_id
_entity_poly.type
_entity_poly.pdbx_seq_one_letter_code
_entity_poly.pdbx_strand_id
1 'polypeptide(L)'
;MFKQPKKNAIMLSIGIIIISLAVYFFPKYHHFIEGTGRLNDDINRIAVLCYHHLAPMGEGLHEDNNAVIPVEQFREQMLYLHNQGYYTATMEELYGFLKGELELPEKTVVITFDDGYESNYTYAFPILKEYGLQGTIFLHGKSILDYEDGLQGVIPKLNKNQIKEMLESGMIFFENHSFDMHKYIDNKPAARVKNINEIEEDFQNYQGFVEQLGIPDPIAIAYPFGYSNKKLVDTAEEFGYKLGFTIKNGYIKKGDKPMSLPRFIVHPYYSLNTFINIIEGEGGRENIKIKSPKKRSEYDLIVVGSDPEGVSAAVSGSRLGLKTLLIDEREKVGGLMTLGGLASIDMNYDPNGKMVTKGIFEEFFNRVEKRTSIDIEETIDVFEGMLKEFGVYLALGRQDIEPVMEENKIVGVKCNFNGRQEKYTSKVIIDATQDADIAALAGVPYTIGMEDIGIKNKHMAATLVFKLEGIDWTKVAQYLNGDNDKNTGADQYSAWGYNVMYEYIPQNPDLRMRGLNMARQKNGSVLVNALQIFNVDPLDPESREKAIISAEKELPYIIDFIRENCYGLENAELAGIAEELYIRESRHIYGEYRLTIDDVLENRFFEDTIAFGSYPADIQAVGPSEYGMVVGNPAKYGIPLRCLVPLRVENLLVVGKSASYDSLAAGSARTIPVGMCTGEAAGATAWYALTNNLSLRDIVNDSGHVLSVREVLNKMGAALYEFSYDNPLEDHWCYPQLKKLRSKGFVYGKYDNNYFSDEEMPNKTLCDILNKIFMRLDDRRSLVECRWEGNTSKKDFIEMLSMFMEQDCNFKSLYKNDIISRSTYNMLQETDTLKGAHIYTLLSDVYDYYAL
;
A
#
# COMPACT_ATOMS: atom_id res chain seq x y z
N MET A 1 82.49 7.28 44.82
CA MET A 1 81.30 7.59 44.00
C MET A 1 80.21 6.57 44.35
N PHE A 2 79.48 6.78 45.43
CA PHE A 2 78.08 7.28 45.49
C PHE A 2 77.08 6.33 44.80
N LYS A 3 76.52 5.31 45.49
CA LYS A 3 75.40 5.25 46.47
C LYS A 3 74.01 4.95 45.83
N GLN A 4 73.52 3.73 46.13
CA GLN A 4 72.14 3.20 46.32
C GLN A 4 70.96 4.20 46.57
N PRO A 5 69.67 3.77 46.71
CA PRO A 5 68.86 2.67 46.10
C PRO A 5 67.33 3.00 45.89
N LYS A 6 66.54 1.98 45.48
CA LYS A 6 65.08 1.70 45.67
C LYS A 6 64.23 2.62 46.58
N LYS A 7 62.94 2.87 46.21
CA LYS A 7 61.74 2.43 46.98
C LYS A 7 60.38 2.80 46.36
N ASN A 8 59.44 1.90 46.63
CA ASN A 8 57.98 1.94 46.52
C ASN A 8 57.30 3.17 47.18
N ALA A 9 56.02 3.29 46.83
CA ALA A 9 54.91 3.80 47.64
C ALA A 9 54.82 5.32 47.83
N ILE A 10 53.84 5.91 47.15
CA ILE A 10 52.87 6.94 47.58
C ILE A 10 52.31 7.52 46.28
N MET A 11 51.14 7.03 45.85
CA MET A 11 50.15 7.73 45.00
C MET A 11 48.93 6.80 44.80
N LEU A 12 48.50 6.18 45.89
CA LEU A 12 47.21 5.49 46.01
C LEU A 12 46.54 5.98 47.29
N SER A 13 46.48 7.31 47.46
CA SER A 13 45.86 7.95 48.63
C SER A 13 45.45 9.42 48.41
N ILE A 14 45.33 9.91 47.16
CA ILE A 14 44.89 11.30 46.87
C ILE A 14 43.57 11.36 46.07
N GLY A 15 43.06 10.22 45.54
CA GLY A 15 41.83 10.20 44.76
C GLY A 15 40.52 9.96 45.53
N ILE A 16 40.56 9.63 46.83
CA ILE A 16 39.37 9.17 47.58
C ILE A 16 38.94 10.15 48.70
N ILE A 17 39.70 11.24 48.95
CA ILE A 17 39.35 12.23 49.99
C ILE A 17 38.73 13.52 49.42
N ILE A 18 38.72 13.71 48.09
CA ILE A 18 38.10 14.90 47.46
C ILE A 18 36.61 14.68 47.09
N ILE A 19 36.10 13.44 47.14
CA ILE A 19 34.69 13.11 46.81
C ILE A 19 33.79 13.06 48.06
N SER A 20 34.33 13.16 49.28
CA SER A 20 33.54 13.00 50.52
C SER A 20 33.32 14.28 51.34
N LEU A 21 33.69 15.47 50.83
CA LEU A 21 33.59 16.74 51.59
C LEU A 21 32.80 17.88 50.92
N ALA A 22 32.27 17.67 49.71
CA ALA A 22 31.51 18.69 48.98
C ALA A 22 29.98 18.69 49.25
N VAL A 23 29.48 17.79 50.11
CA VAL A 23 28.03 17.62 50.36
C VAL A 23 27.51 18.41 51.57
N TYR A 24 28.36 19.08 52.37
CA TYR A 24 27.92 19.54 53.70
C TYR A 24 27.81 21.05 53.97
N PHE A 25 28.18 21.95 53.04
CA PHE A 25 28.09 23.39 53.33
C PHE A 25 27.74 24.21 52.09
N PHE A 26 26.46 24.61 51.95
CA PHE A 26 26.01 26.01 51.85
C PHE A 26 24.60 26.12 51.20
N PRO A 27 23.59 26.63 51.93
CA PRO A 27 22.28 26.94 51.37
C PRO A 27 22.14 28.42 50.94
N LYS A 28 21.28 28.64 49.91
CA LYS A 28 20.42 29.80 49.62
C LYS A 28 20.93 31.06 48.84
N TYR A 29 20.29 31.24 47.66
CA TYR A 29 19.82 32.46 46.95
C TYR A 29 20.87 33.40 46.27
N HIS A 30 20.69 34.03 45.09
CA HIS A 30 19.61 34.15 44.07
C HIS A 30 20.16 34.90 42.80
N HIS A 31 19.59 34.63 41.60
CA HIS A 31 19.44 35.49 40.38
C HIS A 31 20.71 35.92 39.58
N PHE A 32 20.82 36.00 38.24
CA PHE A 32 20.06 35.82 36.96
C PHE A 32 21.19 35.80 35.86
N ILE A 33 21.19 35.13 34.69
CA ILE A 33 20.42 35.34 33.44
C ILE A 33 20.60 34.10 32.50
N GLU A 34 19.46 33.44 32.21
CA GLU A 34 18.87 32.90 30.95
C GLU A 34 19.66 32.27 29.79
N GLY A 35 19.16 31.11 29.32
CA GLY A 35 19.49 30.50 28.01
C GLY A 35 18.96 29.06 27.79
N THR A 36 17.64 28.86 27.73
CA THR A 36 16.88 27.67 27.25
C THR A 36 17.00 26.33 28.02
N GLY A 37 16.39 26.27 29.21
CA GLY A 37 15.91 25.02 29.80
C GLY A 37 14.47 24.75 29.36
N ARG A 38 14.18 23.51 28.93
CA ARG A 38 12.81 23.03 28.70
C ARG A 38 12.01 23.21 29.99
N LEU A 39 10.85 23.86 29.89
CA LEU A 39 9.81 23.80 30.91
C LEU A 39 9.30 22.35 30.95
N ASN A 40 9.80 21.54 31.89
CA ASN A 40 9.10 20.34 32.33
C ASN A 40 8.08 20.80 33.38
N ASP A 41 6.88 21.10 32.93
CA ASP A 41 5.71 20.93 33.79
C ASP A 41 5.44 19.40 33.82
N ASP A 42 5.60 18.78 34.99
CA ASP A 42 5.26 17.38 35.26
C ASP A 42 3.74 17.17 35.12
N ILE A 43 3.27 17.01 33.88
CA ILE A 43 1.89 16.63 33.59
C ILE A 43 1.81 15.10 33.70
N ASN A 44 1.29 14.59 34.82
CA ASN A 44 0.83 13.20 34.91
C ASN A 44 -0.31 13.02 33.88
N ARG A 45 -0.16 12.09 32.93
CA ARG A 45 -1.06 11.88 31.77
C ARG A 45 -1.53 10.42 31.77
N ILE A 46 -2.81 10.18 31.54
CA ILE A 46 -3.38 8.83 31.55
C ILE A 46 -3.92 8.49 30.17
N ALA A 47 -3.50 7.34 29.63
CA ALA A 47 -4.07 6.76 28.42
C ALA A 47 -5.28 5.88 28.77
N VAL A 48 -6.40 6.10 28.08
CA VAL A 48 -7.59 5.24 28.16
C VAL A 48 -7.67 4.44 26.88
N LEU A 49 -7.44 3.13 26.99
CA LEU A 49 -7.41 2.17 25.89
C LEU A 49 -8.83 1.68 25.61
N CYS A 50 -9.28 1.74 24.36
CA CYS A 50 -10.59 1.29 23.93
C CYS A 50 -10.46 0.07 23.02
N TYR A 51 -10.94 -1.08 23.52
CA TYR A 51 -11.09 -2.34 22.82
C TYR A 51 -12.58 -2.61 22.56
N HIS A 52 -12.90 -3.57 21.67
CA HIS A 52 -14.28 -3.99 21.43
C HIS A 52 -14.38 -5.52 21.50
N HIS A 53 -14.27 -6.18 20.35
CA HIS A 53 -14.36 -7.63 20.20
C HIS A 53 -12.98 -8.27 20.07
N LEU A 54 -12.82 -9.49 20.59
CA LEU A 54 -11.59 -10.27 20.45
C LEU A 54 -11.91 -11.60 19.75
N ALA A 55 -11.03 -12.00 18.83
CA ALA A 55 -11.15 -13.28 18.13
C ALA A 55 -9.76 -13.91 17.92
N PRO A 56 -9.62 -15.25 17.93
CA PRO A 56 -8.36 -15.91 17.62
C PRO A 56 -7.84 -15.53 16.23
N MET A 57 -6.52 -15.45 16.07
CA MET A 57 -5.93 -15.11 14.77
C MET A 57 -6.39 -16.08 13.66
N GLY A 58 -7.04 -15.56 12.62
CA GLY A 58 -7.57 -16.34 11.48
C GLY A 58 -9.05 -16.71 11.57
N GLU A 59 -9.73 -16.45 12.70
CA GLU A 59 -11.17 -16.65 12.87
C GLU A 59 -11.85 -15.31 13.21
N GLY A 60 -12.99 -15.00 12.58
CA GLY A 60 -13.82 -13.85 13.00
C GLY A 60 -13.24 -12.45 12.76
N LEU A 61 -12.08 -12.33 12.09
CA LEU A 61 -11.64 -11.08 11.47
C LEU A 61 -12.56 -10.78 10.28
N HIS A 62 -13.71 -10.17 10.54
CA HIS A 62 -14.50 -9.58 9.46
C HIS A 62 -13.61 -8.53 8.79
N GLU A 63 -13.28 -8.72 7.51
CA GLU A 63 -12.32 -7.92 6.72
C GLU A 63 -12.62 -6.40 6.70
N ASP A 64 -13.75 -5.99 7.26
CA ASP A 64 -14.25 -4.62 7.35
C ASP A 64 -14.37 -4.05 8.78
N ASN A 65 -14.09 -4.82 9.84
CA ASN A 65 -14.22 -4.33 11.22
C ASN A 65 -12.86 -4.12 11.91
N ASN A 66 -12.33 -2.89 11.78
CA ASN A 66 -11.07 -2.45 12.38
C ASN A 66 -11.09 -2.34 13.93
N ALA A 67 -12.16 -2.79 14.60
CA ALA A 67 -12.29 -2.83 16.06
C ALA A 67 -12.13 -4.23 16.67
N VAL A 68 -11.97 -5.28 15.86
CA VAL A 68 -11.70 -6.65 16.33
C VAL A 68 -10.20 -6.86 16.52
N ILE A 69 -9.77 -7.28 17.70
CA ILE A 69 -8.35 -7.52 18.02
C ILE A 69 -8.05 -9.02 18.14
N PRO A 70 -6.98 -9.53 17.50
CA PRO A 70 -6.45 -10.86 17.75
C PRO A 70 -6.17 -11.11 19.24
N VAL A 71 -6.61 -12.26 19.77
CA VAL A 71 -6.40 -12.63 21.18
C VAL A 71 -4.92 -12.62 21.55
N GLU A 72 -4.06 -13.08 20.64
CA GLU A 72 -2.61 -13.13 20.78
C GLU A 72 -2.01 -11.73 20.96
N GLN A 73 -2.48 -10.77 20.17
CA GLN A 73 -2.04 -9.38 20.23
C GLN A 73 -2.49 -8.70 21.53
N PHE A 74 -3.74 -8.91 21.94
CA PHE A 74 -4.23 -8.42 23.24
C PHE A 74 -3.40 -9.00 24.40
N ARG A 75 -3.10 -10.30 24.36
CA ARG A 75 -2.27 -10.96 25.37
C ARG A 75 -0.86 -10.36 25.44
N GLU A 76 -0.24 -10.07 24.30
CA GLU A 76 1.08 -9.44 24.23
C GLU A 76 1.08 -8.04 24.86
N GLN A 77 0.04 -7.24 24.56
CA GLN A 77 -0.14 -5.91 25.14
C GLN A 77 -0.31 -5.97 26.66
N MET A 78 -1.14 -6.87 27.17
CA MET A 78 -1.36 -7.04 28.62
C MET A 78 -0.11 -7.55 29.34
N LEU A 79 0.63 -8.47 28.73
CA LEU A 79 1.90 -8.95 29.24
C LEU A 79 2.93 -7.82 29.35
N TYR A 80 2.97 -6.90 28.37
CA TYR A 80 3.82 -5.72 28.44
C TYR A 80 3.46 -4.82 29.62
N LEU A 81 2.17 -4.48 29.78
CA LEU A 81 1.69 -3.66 30.91
C LEU A 81 2.11 -4.27 32.25
N HIS A 82 1.89 -5.57 32.42
CA HIS A 82 2.28 -6.31 33.61
C HIS A 82 3.79 -6.25 33.87
N ASN A 83 4.60 -6.63 32.89
CA ASN A 83 6.05 -6.67 33.02
C ASN A 83 6.67 -5.28 33.28
N GLN A 84 6.04 -4.22 32.77
CA GLN A 84 6.47 -2.84 33.01
C GLN A 84 5.90 -2.22 34.28
N GLY A 85 5.07 -2.95 35.02
CA GLY A 85 4.49 -2.51 36.29
C GLY A 85 3.44 -1.42 36.15
N TYR A 86 2.63 -1.45 35.09
CA TYR A 86 1.51 -0.53 34.93
C TYR A 86 0.39 -0.81 35.93
N TYR A 87 -0.16 0.25 36.50
CA TYR A 87 -1.39 0.26 37.27
C TYR A 87 -2.58 0.49 36.33
N THR A 88 -3.67 -0.25 36.54
CA THR A 88 -4.93 -0.08 35.82
C THR A 88 -5.94 0.62 36.72
N ALA A 89 -6.27 1.89 36.45
CA ALA A 89 -7.15 2.67 37.30
C ALA A 89 -8.64 2.41 37.01
N THR A 90 -9.48 2.49 38.05
CA THR A 90 -10.95 2.44 37.92
C THR A 90 -11.53 3.79 37.47
N MET A 91 -12.83 3.82 37.13
CA MET A 91 -13.52 5.06 36.76
C MET A 91 -13.60 6.05 37.94
N GLU A 92 -13.80 5.58 39.17
CA GLU A 92 -13.79 6.40 40.38
C GLU A 92 -12.43 7.04 40.61
N GLU A 93 -11.36 6.26 40.44
CA GLU A 93 -9.99 6.72 40.58
C GLU A 93 -9.63 7.75 39.50
N LEU A 94 -10.04 7.50 38.25
CA LEU A 94 -9.86 8.44 37.15
C LEU A 94 -10.62 9.75 37.41
N TYR A 95 -11.85 9.69 37.93
CA TYR A 95 -12.62 10.87 38.30
C TYR A 95 -11.95 11.66 39.44
N GLY A 96 -11.46 10.97 40.48
CA GLY A 96 -10.68 11.59 41.56
C GLY A 96 -9.40 12.25 41.05
N PHE A 97 -8.71 11.62 40.11
CA PHE A 97 -7.54 12.18 39.44
C PHE A 97 -7.87 13.44 38.64
N LEU A 98 -8.96 13.42 37.85
CA LEU A 98 -9.44 14.57 37.09
C LEU A 98 -9.73 15.78 37.97
N LYS A 99 -10.31 15.54 39.16
CA LYS A 99 -10.59 16.57 40.17
C LYS A 99 -9.34 17.06 40.92
N GLY A 100 -8.21 16.37 40.78
CA GLY A 100 -7.02 16.62 41.59
C GLY A 100 -7.17 16.17 43.05
N GLU A 101 -8.14 15.31 43.34
CA GLU A 101 -8.43 14.75 44.67
C GLU A 101 -7.63 13.45 44.92
N LEU A 102 -7.17 12.80 43.86
CA LEU A 102 -6.39 11.57 43.89
C LEU A 102 -5.14 11.70 43.02
N GLU A 103 -3.99 11.26 43.54
CA GLU A 103 -2.78 11.05 42.75
C GLU A 103 -2.69 9.59 42.35
N LEU A 104 -2.48 9.32 41.06
CA LEU A 104 -2.31 7.96 40.53
C LEU A 104 -0.83 7.69 40.23
N PRO A 105 -0.39 6.41 40.27
CA PRO A 105 0.97 6.03 39.89
C PRO A 105 1.34 6.57 38.51
N GLU A 106 2.62 6.91 38.30
CA GLU A 106 3.10 7.46 37.03
C GLU A 106 2.79 6.55 35.83
N LYS A 107 2.96 5.23 36.01
CA LYS A 107 2.58 4.23 35.01
C LYS A 107 1.12 3.81 35.19
N THR A 108 0.19 4.71 34.90
CA THR A 108 -1.25 4.39 34.95
C THR A 108 -1.88 4.38 33.56
N VAL A 109 -2.69 3.36 33.30
CA VAL A 109 -3.58 3.26 32.13
C VAL A 109 -4.99 2.89 32.58
N VAL A 110 -5.98 3.10 31.71
CA VAL A 110 -7.34 2.60 31.91
C VAL A 110 -7.68 1.68 30.74
N ILE A 111 -8.12 0.47 31.01
CA ILE A 111 -8.47 -0.53 29.99
C ILE A 111 -10.00 -0.57 29.88
N THR A 112 -10.53 -0.24 28.70
CA THR A 112 -11.97 -0.20 28.44
C THR A 112 -12.37 -1.08 27.28
N PHE A 113 -13.56 -1.68 27.36
CA PHE A 113 -14.20 -2.45 26.30
C PHE A 113 -15.59 -1.89 26.02
N ASP A 114 -15.95 -1.73 24.75
CA ASP A 114 -17.29 -1.28 24.36
C ASP A 114 -18.18 -2.47 23.90
N ASP A 115 -19.49 -2.25 23.94
CA ASP A 115 -20.59 -3.11 23.48
C ASP A 115 -20.88 -4.42 24.23
N GLY A 116 -20.03 -4.88 25.14
CA GLY A 116 -20.28 -6.08 25.96
C GLY A 116 -20.31 -7.40 25.20
N TYR A 117 -19.29 -7.67 24.38
CA TYR A 117 -19.16 -8.94 23.65
C TYR A 117 -18.79 -10.12 24.57
N GLU A 118 -19.25 -11.33 24.22
CA GLU A 118 -18.90 -12.56 24.96
C GLU A 118 -17.38 -12.81 24.97
N SER A 119 -16.66 -12.37 23.94
CA SER A 119 -15.20 -12.42 23.86
C SER A 119 -14.52 -11.70 25.04
N ASN A 120 -15.17 -10.70 25.64
CA ASN A 120 -14.63 -10.02 26.82
C ASN A 120 -14.58 -10.96 28.03
N TYR A 121 -15.55 -11.88 28.16
CA TYR A 121 -15.50 -12.94 29.17
C TYR A 121 -14.59 -14.10 28.76
N THR A 122 -14.71 -14.57 27.52
CA THR A 122 -14.02 -15.80 27.07
C THR A 122 -12.52 -15.62 26.94
N TYR A 123 -12.06 -14.45 26.48
CA TYR A 123 -10.66 -14.19 26.20
C TYR A 123 -10.07 -13.10 27.10
N ALA A 124 -10.68 -11.91 27.14
CA ALA A 124 -10.07 -10.77 27.83
C ALA A 124 -10.00 -10.98 29.35
N PHE A 125 -11.08 -11.43 29.99
CA PHE A 125 -11.15 -11.62 31.44
C PHE A 125 -10.10 -12.62 31.99
N PRO A 126 -9.92 -13.82 31.40
CA PRO A 126 -8.83 -14.72 31.82
C PRO A 126 -7.43 -14.09 31.70
N ILE A 127 -7.16 -13.34 30.62
CA ILE A 127 -5.86 -12.68 30.38
C ILE A 127 -5.62 -11.57 31.42
N LEU A 128 -6.63 -10.73 31.67
CA LEU A 128 -6.56 -9.69 32.69
C LEU A 128 -6.32 -10.30 34.08
N LYS A 129 -7.02 -11.39 34.41
CA LYS A 129 -6.84 -12.15 35.65
C LYS A 129 -5.45 -12.74 35.80
N GLU A 130 -4.91 -13.32 34.74
CA GLU A 130 -3.56 -13.90 34.69
C GLU A 130 -2.50 -12.85 35.04
N TYR A 131 -2.68 -11.62 34.57
CA TYR A 131 -1.72 -10.53 34.75
C TYR A 131 -2.05 -9.56 35.89
N GLY A 132 -3.14 -9.80 36.63
CA GLY A 132 -3.55 -8.94 37.75
C GLY A 132 -3.99 -7.53 37.32
N LEU A 133 -4.52 -7.39 36.11
CA LEU A 133 -4.97 -6.12 35.53
C LEU A 133 -6.49 -5.96 35.65
N GLN A 134 -6.97 -4.74 35.86
CA GLN A 134 -8.39 -4.42 35.92
C GLN A 134 -8.89 -3.85 34.59
N GLY A 135 -10.19 -3.96 34.35
CA GLY A 135 -10.82 -3.40 33.15
C GLY A 135 -12.25 -2.94 33.36
N THR A 136 -12.74 -2.09 32.46
CA THR A 136 -14.12 -1.59 32.46
C THR A 136 -14.81 -1.97 31.16
N ILE A 137 -16.06 -2.44 31.24
CA ILE A 137 -16.88 -2.77 30.07
C ILE A 137 -18.09 -1.83 30.02
N PHE A 138 -18.20 -1.03 28.95
CA PHE A 138 -19.37 -0.21 28.66
C PHE A 138 -20.43 -1.09 27.98
N LEU A 139 -21.51 -1.41 28.68
CA LEU A 139 -22.54 -2.33 28.17
C LEU A 139 -23.57 -1.59 27.31
N HIS A 140 -23.92 -2.19 26.17
CA HIS A 140 -25.07 -1.77 25.37
C HIS A 140 -26.28 -2.65 25.71
N GLY A 141 -27.20 -2.10 26.52
CA GLY A 141 -28.24 -2.87 27.21
C GLY A 141 -29.16 -3.67 26.27
N LYS A 142 -29.66 -3.04 25.21
CA LYS A 142 -30.58 -3.68 24.26
C LYS A 142 -29.96 -4.86 23.55
N SER A 143 -28.68 -4.77 23.16
CA SER A 143 -28.01 -5.89 22.47
C SER A 143 -27.79 -7.11 23.36
N ILE A 144 -27.63 -6.92 24.67
CA ILE A 144 -27.48 -8.02 25.62
C ILE A 144 -28.83 -8.73 25.79
N LEU A 145 -29.91 -7.97 25.99
CA LEU A 145 -31.26 -8.54 26.08
C LEU A 145 -31.66 -9.26 24.79
N ASP A 146 -31.38 -8.67 23.64
CA ASP A 146 -31.69 -9.28 22.34
C ASP A 146 -30.98 -10.62 22.14
N TYR A 147 -29.74 -10.73 22.61
CA TYR A 147 -29.00 -11.98 22.55
C TYR A 147 -29.55 -13.03 23.53
N GLU A 148 -29.91 -12.65 24.75
CA GLU A 148 -30.54 -13.57 25.72
C GLU A 148 -31.91 -14.09 25.22
N ASP A 149 -32.65 -13.27 24.48
CA ASP A 149 -33.93 -13.65 23.82
C ASP A 149 -33.75 -14.52 22.56
N GLY A 150 -32.51 -14.84 22.18
CA GLY A 150 -32.18 -15.79 21.10
C GLY A 150 -32.30 -15.22 19.69
N LEU A 151 -32.17 -13.90 19.52
CA LEU A 151 -32.15 -13.28 18.19
C LEU A 151 -30.93 -13.75 17.37
N GLN A 152 -31.20 -14.26 16.16
CA GLN A 152 -30.17 -14.73 15.24
C GLN A 152 -29.45 -13.55 14.55
N GLY A 153 -28.15 -13.72 14.26
CA GLY A 153 -27.35 -12.75 13.50
C GLY A 153 -26.65 -11.67 14.34
N VAL A 154 -26.71 -11.75 15.67
CA VAL A 154 -25.98 -10.85 16.58
C VAL A 154 -24.67 -11.52 17.01
N ILE A 155 -23.55 -10.78 17.01
CA ILE A 155 -22.28 -11.26 17.56
C ILE A 155 -22.50 -11.60 19.05
N PRO A 156 -22.03 -12.76 19.55
CA PRO A 156 -22.29 -13.19 20.93
C PRO A 156 -22.01 -12.10 21.97
N LYS A 157 -22.98 -11.90 22.87
CA LYS A 157 -22.94 -10.90 23.95
C LYS A 157 -22.80 -11.59 25.30
N LEU A 158 -22.35 -10.83 26.28
CA LEU A 158 -22.29 -11.29 27.67
C LEU A 158 -23.68 -11.69 28.17
N ASN A 159 -23.77 -12.80 28.90
CA ASN A 159 -24.98 -13.20 29.62
C ASN A 159 -24.91 -12.84 31.11
N LYS A 160 -26.04 -12.91 31.81
CA LYS A 160 -26.15 -12.59 33.24
C LYS A 160 -25.15 -13.34 34.14
N ASN A 161 -24.84 -14.60 33.87
CA ASN A 161 -23.93 -15.38 34.71
C ASN A 161 -22.47 -14.92 34.51
N GLN A 162 -22.07 -14.65 33.27
CA GLN A 162 -20.74 -14.13 32.94
C GLN A 162 -20.52 -12.75 33.56
N ILE A 163 -21.51 -11.85 33.47
CA ILE A 163 -21.48 -10.52 34.09
C ILE A 163 -21.32 -10.65 35.61
N LYS A 164 -22.12 -11.50 36.25
CA LYS A 164 -22.07 -11.71 37.70
C LYS A 164 -20.71 -12.24 38.15
N GLU A 165 -20.14 -13.22 37.46
CA GLU A 165 -18.82 -13.76 37.80
C GLU A 165 -17.72 -12.71 37.68
N MET A 166 -17.74 -11.92 36.60
CA MET A 166 -16.78 -10.83 36.40
C MET A 166 -16.93 -9.74 37.47
N LEU A 167 -18.15 -9.40 37.87
CA LEU A 167 -18.41 -8.43 38.95
C LEU A 167 -17.90 -8.95 40.31
N GLU A 168 -18.21 -10.20 40.65
CA GLU A 168 -17.78 -10.84 41.91
C GLU A 168 -16.25 -11.01 42.00
N SER A 169 -15.55 -10.99 40.86
CA SER A 169 -14.08 -11.03 40.83
C SER A 169 -13.42 -9.77 41.39
N GLY A 170 -14.11 -8.62 41.38
CA GLY A 170 -13.55 -7.31 41.73
C GLY A 170 -12.51 -6.78 40.74
N MET A 171 -12.36 -7.41 39.55
CA MET A 171 -11.42 -7.00 38.51
C MET A 171 -12.07 -6.28 37.33
N ILE A 172 -13.37 -6.53 37.11
CA ILE A 172 -14.11 -5.98 35.98
C ILE A 172 -15.26 -5.11 36.50
N PHE A 173 -15.35 -3.92 35.94
CA PHE A 173 -16.39 -2.93 36.24
C PHE A 173 -17.29 -2.72 35.03
N PHE A 174 -18.56 -2.38 35.24
CA PHE A 174 -19.53 -2.19 34.17
C PHE A 174 -20.07 -0.78 34.17
N GLU A 175 -20.07 -0.15 32.99
CA GLU A 175 -20.45 1.24 32.78
C GLU A 175 -21.43 1.37 31.60
N ASN A 176 -21.90 2.57 31.29
CA ASN A 176 -23.00 2.79 30.34
C ASN A 176 -22.54 2.95 28.87
N HIS A 177 -23.09 2.16 27.93
CA HIS A 177 -22.98 2.37 26.47
C HIS A 177 -24.33 2.59 25.77
N SER A 178 -25.23 3.27 26.46
CA SER A 178 -26.67 3.44 26.23
C SER A 178 -27.48 2.15 26.35
N PHE A 179 -28.80 2.29 26.50
CA PHE A 179 -29.70 1.16 26.36
C PHE A 179 -29.91 0.82 24.89
N ASP A 180 -30.34 1.77 24.05
CA ASP A 180 -30.73 1.54 22.65
C ASP A 180 -30.36 2.74 21.73
N MET A 181 -29.28 3.46 22.05
CA MET A 181 -28.77 4.55 21.20
C MET A 181 -27.59 4.15 20.31
N HIS A 182 -27.14 2.90 20.34
CA HIS A 182 -26.08 2.38 19.48
C HIS A 182 -26.59 2.03 18.06
N LYS A 183 -27.18 3.02 17.38
CA LYS A 183 -27.75 2.89 16.03
C LYS A 183 -27.79 4.23 15.30
N TYR A 184 -28.11 4.18 14.01
CA TYR A 184 -28.35 5.36 13.18
C TYR A 184 -29.85 5.58 12.96
N ILE A 185 -30.26 6.84 12.96
CA ILE A 185 -31.59 7.34 12.60
C ILE A 185 -31.38 8.39 11.51
N ASP A 186 -31.97 8.21 10.34
CA ASP A 186 -31.81 9.10 9.18
C ASP A 186 -30.34 9.40 8.84
N ASN A 187 -29.50 8.35 8.79
CA ASN A 187 -28.05 8.43 8.56
C ASN A 187 -27.26 9.28 9.58
N LYS A 188 -27.84 9.55 10.76
CA LYS A 188 -27.16 10.23 11.88
C LYS A 188 -27.15 9.34 13.11
N PRO A 189 -26.09 9.37 13.94
CA PRO A 189 -26.08 8.62 15.21
C PRO A 189 -27.28 9.01 16.08
N ALA A 190 -27.99 8.04 16.65
CA ALA A 190 -29.18 8.27 17.46
C ALA A 190 -28.92 9.24 18.61
N ALA A 191 -27.74 9.14 19.22
CA ALA A 191 -27.21 10.04 20.26
C ALA A 191 -27.21 11.54 19.86
N ARG A 192 -27.23 11.88 18.56
CA ARG A 192 -27.24 13.29 18.08
C ARG A 192 -28.63 13.82 17.78
N VAL A 193 -29.61 12.95 17.51
CA VAL A 193 -30.92 13.35 16.98
C VAL A 193 -32.06 13.17 17.96
N LYS A 194 -31.93 12.26 18.93
CA LYS A 194 -32.95 12.05 19.96
C LYS A 194 -33.26 13.33 20.76
N ASN A 195 -34.52 13.48 21.14
CA ASN A 195 -34.99 14.55 22.01
C ASN A 195 -34.75 14.22 23.49
N ILE A 196 -35.00 15.17 24.40
CA ILE A 196 -34.63 15.02 25.80
C ILE A 196 -35.38 13.86 26.47
N ASN A 197 -36.69 13.75 26.23
CA ASN A 197 -37.52 12.67 26.77
C ASN A 197 -37.04 11.29 26.28
N GLU A 198 -36.64 11.18 25.01
CA GLU A 198 -36.11 9.93 24.43
C GLU A 198 -34.73 9.54 25.00
N ILE A 199 -33.95 10.52 25.48
CA ILE A 199 -32.65 10.29 26.13
C ILE A 199 -32.88 9.89 27.59
N GLU A 200 -33.77 10.59 28.30
CA GLU A 200 -34.17 10.25 29.68
C GLU A 200 -34.74 8.84 29.77
N GLU A 201 -35.62 8.47 28.82
CA GLU A 201 -36.17 7.12 28.72
C GLU A 201 -35.09 6.06 28.49
N ASP A 202 -34.11 6.34 27.62
CA ASP A 202 -32.97 5.44 27.38
C ASP A 202 -32.16 5.20 28.66
N PHE A 203 -31.88 6.26 29.43
CA PHE A 203 -31.15 6.15 30.68
C PHE A 203 -31.96 5.48 31.80
N GLN A 204 -33.27 5.71 31.89
CA GLN A 204 -34.16 4.99 32.82
C GLN A 204 -34.20 3.49 32.51
N ASN A 205 -34.32 3.14 31.22
CA ASN A 205 -34.28 1.75 30.78
C ASN A 205 -32.93 1.11 31.10
N TYR A 206 -31.83 1.85 30.91
CA TYR A 206 -30.51 1.38 31.27
C TYR A 206 -30.36 1.14 32.78
N GLN A 207 -30.86 2.04 33.63
CA GLN A 207 -30.87 1.88 35.09
C GLN A 207 -31.63 0.61 35.51
N GLY A 208 -32.83 0.39 34.95
CA GLY A 208 -33.59 -0.83 35.21
C GLY A 208 -32.87 -2.10 34.74
N PHE A 209 -32.13 -2.03 33.63
CA PHE A 209 -31.31 -3.13 33.12
C PHE A 209 -30.15 -3.49 34.07
N VAL A 210 -29.37 -2.50 34.53
CA VAL A 210 -28.24 -2.76 35.44
C VAL A 210 -28.70 -3.21 36.83
N GLU A 211 -29.83 -2.71 37.33
CA GLU A 211 -30.44 -3.14 38.59
C GLU A 211 -30.79 -4.63 38.56
N GLN A 212 -31.37 -5.12 37.46
CA GLN A 212 -31.72 -6.54 37.28
C GLN A 212 -30.50 -7.47 37.23
N LEU A 213 -29.35 -6.94 36.82
CA LEU A 213 -28.07 -7.65 36.78
C LEU A 213 -27.28 -7.54 38.09
N GLY A 214 -27.72 -6.70 39.03
CA GLY A 214 -27.02 -6.44 40.28
C GLY A 214 -25.74 -5.63 40.10
N ILE A 215 -25.63 -4.88 39.00
CA ILE A 215 -24.53 -3.98 38.71
C ILE A 215 -24.76 -2.67 39.50
N PRO A 216 -23.77 -2.15 40.23
CA PRO A 216 -23.87 -0.84 40.88
C PRO A 216 -24.16 0.28 39.87
N ASP A 217 -24.83 1.36 40.32
CA ASP A 217 -25.16 2.50 39.46
C ASP A 217 -23.92 3.03 38.72
N PRO A 218 -23.91 2.97 37.38
CA PRO A 218 -22.79 3.43 36.56
C PRO A 218 -22.51 4.92 36.74
N ILE A 219 -21.23 5.28 36.81
CA ILE A 219 -20.79 6.68 36.92
C ILE A 219 -20.20 7.21 35.62
N ALA A 220 -19.99 6.36 34.63
CA ALA A 220 -19.40 6.72 33.35
C ALA A 220 -20.28 6.30 32.17
N ILE A 221 -20.20 7.07 31.09
CA ILE A 221 -20.82 6.76 29.81
C ILE A 221 -19.78 6.82 28.68
N ALA A 222 -19.72 5.78 27.85
CA ALA A 222 -19.08 5.86 26.55
C ALA A 222 -20.14 6.20 25.52
N TYR A 223 -19.96 7.31 24.77
CA TYR A 223 -20.95 7.69 23.78
C TYR A 223 -20.86 6.77 22.56
N PRO A 224 -21.98 6.16 22.09
CA PRO A 224 -21.99 5.37 20.87
C PRO A 224 -21.36 6.12 19.69
N PHE A 225 -20.44 5.47 18.97
CA PHE A 225 -19.65 6.05 17.88
C PHE A 225 -18.83 7.30 18.29
N GLY A 226 -18.67 7.56 19.59
CA GLY A 226 -17.99 8.72 20.17
C GLY A 226 -18.70 10.07 19.98
N TYR A 227 -19.97 10.08 19.55
CA TYR A 227 -20.72 11.31 19.33
C TYR A 227 -21.60 11.69 20.52
N SER A 228 -21.42 12.92 20.99
CA SER A 228 -22.33 13.56 21.94
C SER A 228 -22.74 14.96 21.45
N ASN A 229 -23.77 15.52 22.08
CA ASN A 229 -24.17 16.91 21.97
C ASN A 229 -24.48 17.46 23.37
N LYS A 230 -24.68 18.78 23.48
CA LYS A 230 -24.95 19.42 24.78
C LYS A 230 -26.14 18.82 25.52
N LYS A 231 -27.23 18.51 24.80
CA LYS A 231 -28.44 17.93 25.40
C LYS A 231 -28.14 16.58 26.06
N LEU A 232 -27.48 15.68 25.35
CA LEU A 232 -27.09 14.36 25.87
C LEU A 232 -26.15 14.48 27.07
N VAL A 233 -25.20 15.41 27.02
CA VAL A 233 -24.27 15.66 28.14
C VAL A 233 -25.02 16.16 29.37
N ASP A 234 -25.87 17.18 29.22
CA ASP A 234 -26.62 17.77 30.34
C ASP A 234 -27.54 16.70 30.98
N THR A 235 -28.28 15.93 30.17
CA THR A 235 -29.14 14.85 30.69
C THR A 235 -28.31 13.73 31.35
N ALA A 236 -27.13 13.42 30.84
CA ALA A 236 -26.26 12.43 31.49
C ALA A 236 -25.80 12.91 32.88
N GLU A 237 -25.42 14.18 33.02
CA GLU A 237 -25.06 14.75 34.33
C GLU A 237 -26.25 14.72 35.31
N GLU A 238 -27.47 15.00 34.84
CA GLU A 238 -28.70 14.92 35.65
C GLU A 238 -29.01 13.49 36.14
N PHE A 239 -28.63 12.48 35.34
CA PHE A 239 -28.74 11.06 35.69
C PHE A 239 -27.59 10.54 36.57
N GLY A 240 -26.64 11.41 36.93
CA GLY A 240 -25.56 11.08 37.86
C GLY A 240 -24.25 10.59 37.21
N TYR A 241 -24.16 10.59 35.88
CA TYR A 241 -22.90 10.30 35.19
C TYR A 241 -21.88 11.41 35.46
N LYS A 242 -20.67 11.01 35.82
CA LYS A 242 -19.53 11.87 36.17
C LYS A 242 -18.47 11.90 35.08
N LEU A 243 -18.41 10.87 34.24
CA LEU A 243 -17.44 10.73 33.16
C LEU A 243 -18.13 10.42 31.84
N GLY A 244 -17.68 11.04 30.75
CA GLY A 244 -18.20 10.86 29.40
C GLY A 244 -17.07 10.69 28.39
N PHE A 245 -17.04 9.56 27.68
CA PHE A 245 -15.94 9.20 26.78
C PHE A 245 -16.32 9.32 25.30
N THR A 246 -15.42 9.92 24.54
CA THR A 246 -15.42 9.96 23.09
C THR A 246 -14.42 8.95 22.51
N ILE A 247 -14.26 8.93 21.20
CA ILE A 247 -13.21 8.16 20.49
C ILE A 247 -12.10 9.06 19.93
N LYS A 248 -12.01 10.31 20.40
CA LYS A 248 -10.91 11.19 20.00
C LYS A 248 -9.63 10.72 20.68
N ASN A 249 -8.59 10.48 19.90
CA ASN A 249 -7.27 10.15 20.43
C ASN A 249 -6.74 11.29 21.31
N GLY A 250 -6.26 10.96 22.50
CA GLY A 250 -5.74 11.94 23.44
C GLY A 250 -5.53 11.37 24.84
N TYR A 251 -4.75 12.09 25.63
CA TYR A 251 -4.45 11.76 27.01
C TYR A 251 -5.35 12.53 27.96
N ILE A 252 -5.76 11.88 29.05
CA ILE A 252 -6.45 12.52 30.14
C ILE A 252 -5.44 13.19 31.08
N LYS A 253 -5.71 14.44 31.43
CA LYS A 253 -4.93 15.28 32.33
C LYS A 253 -5.82 15.84 33.43
N LYS A 254 -5.21 16.22 34.56
CA LYS A 254 -5.92 16.93 35.64
C LYS A 254 -6.62 18.18 35.10
N GLY A 255 -7.88 18.38 35.49
CA GLY A 255 -8.69 19.51 35.05
C GLY A 255 -9.34 19.37 33.66
N ASP A 256 -9.14 18.25 32.95
CA ASP A 256 -9.91 17.97 31.72
C ASP A 256 -11.41 17.88 32.02
N LYS A 257 -12.23 18.22 31.01
CA LYS A 257 -13.69 18.21 31.13
C LYS A 257 -14.19 16.76 31.28
N PRO A 258 -14.81 16.38 32.43
CA PRO A 258 -15.13 14.99 32.71
C PRO A 258 -16.09 14.34 31.71
N MET A 259 -16.99 15.11 31.09
CA MET A 259 -17.99 14.60 30.13
C MET A 259 -17.55 14.65 28.65
N SER A 260 -16.26 14.85 28.38
CA SER A 260 -15.75 14.89 27.01
C SER A 260 -14.31 14.34 26.92
N LEU A 261 -14.08 13.18 27.52
CA LEU A 261 -12.76 12.58 27.65
C LEU A 261 -12.34 11.83 26.38
N PRO A 262 -11.05 11.90 26.00
CA PRO A 262 -10.48 11.14 24.89
C PRO A 262 -10.24 9.67 25.25
N ARG A 263 -10.18 8.81 24.22
CA ARG A 263 -9.73 7.42 24.30
C ARG A 263 -8.93 7.05 23.05
N PHE A 264 -8.01 6.11 23.19
CA PHE A 264 -7.28 5.50 22.09
C PHE A 264 -7.95 4.20 21.68
N ILE A 265 -8.58 4.16 20.51
CA ILE A 265 -9.02 2.88 19.93
C ILE A 265 -7.77 2.08 19.60
N VAL A 266 -7.68 0.87 20.15
CA VAL A 266 -6.61 -0.07 19.84
C VAL A 266 -7.03 -0.86 18.62
N HIS A 267 -6.30 -0.67 17.52
CA HIS A 267 -6.60 -1.31 16.24
C HIS A 267 -5.72 -2.56 16.01
N PRO A 268 -6.21 -3.56 15.26
CA PRO A 268 -5.46 -4.80 15.01
C PRO A 268 -4.14 -4.58 14.25
N TYR A 269 -4.05 -3.50 13.48
CA TYR A 269 -2.83 -3.13 12.76
C TYR A 269 -1.82 -2.34 13.63
N TYR A 270 -2.10 -2.07 14.91
CA TYR A 270 -1.12 -1.45 15.80
C TYR A 270 -0.04 -2.45 16.20
N SER A 271 1.22 -2.16 15.86
CA SER A 271 2.34 -2.89 16.43
C SER A 271 2.39 -2.73 17.96
N LEU A 272 3.06 -3.67 18.65
CA LEU A 272 3.31 -3.53 20.09
C LEU A 272 4.03 -2.19 20.39
N ASN A 273 4.94 -1.73 19.54
CA ASN A 273 5.59 -0.43 19.72
C ASN A 273 4.60 0.73 19.62
N THR A 274 3.67 0.72 18.68
CA THR A 274 2.60 1.74 18.61
C THR A 274 1.76 1.73 19.88
N PHE A 275 1.42 0.55 20.40
CA PHE A 275 0.76 0.41 21.69
C PHE A 275 1.60 1.01 22.84
N ILE A 276 2.91 0.72 22.88
CA ILE A 276 3.85 1.27 23.88
C ILE A 276 3.90 2.80 23.82
N ASN A 277 4.03 3.37 22.62
CA ASN A 277 4.07 4.82 22.42
C ASN A 277 2.78 5.49 22.92
N ILE A 278 1.63 4.84 22.71
CA ILE A 278 0.35 5.31 23.24
C ILE A 278 0.43 5.35 24.77
N ILE A 279 0.83 4.28 25.45
CA ILE A 279 0.82 4.22 26.92
C ILE A 279 1.96 5.00 27.60
N GLU A 280 3.02 5.35 26.88
CA GLU A 280 4.17 6.14 27.39
C GLU A 280 4.00 7.65 27.18
N GLY A 281 2.89 8.10 26.60
CA GLY A 281 2.63 9.54 26.44
C GLY A 281 3.32 10.17 25.23
N GLU A 282 3.92 9.37 24.35
CA GLU A 282 4.59 9.80 23.11
C GLU A 282 3.62 10.00 21.94
N GLY A 283 2.32 9.75 22.18
CA GLY A 283 1.25 9.94 21.22
C GLY A 283 1.23 8.88 20.12
N GLY A 284 0.04 8.37 19.83
CA GLY A 284 -0.23 7.90 18.48
C GLY A 284 0.08 9.05 17.50
N ARG A 285 1.18 8.90 16.75
CA ARG A 285 1.66 9.72 15.63
C ARG A 285 2.53 10.97 15.89
N GLU A 286 2.72 11.49 17.11
CA GLU A 286 3.55 12.70 17.31
C GLU A 286 4.58 12.58 18.45
N ASN A 287 5.75 11.97 18.20
CA ASN A 287 7.09 12.54 18.52
C ASN A 287 8.33 11.64 18.29
N ILE A 288 8.23 10.41 17.79
CA ILE A 288 9.44 9.69 17.35
C ILE A 288 10.07 10.47 16.18
N LYS A 289 11.27 11.02 16.35
CA LYS A 289 11.97 11.62 15.20
C LYS A 289 12.51 10.49 14.33
N ILE A 290 12.31 10.58 13.02
CA ILE A 290 12.98 9.67 12.09
C ILE A 290 14.48 9.74 12.35
N LYS A 291 15.12 8.58 12.51
CA LYS A 291 16.53 8.51 12.88
C LYS A 291 17.37 8.96 11.69
N SER A 292 18.18 10.00 11.87
CA SER A 292 19.20 10.35 10.87
C SER A 292 20.41 9.41 10.96
N PRO A 293 21.06 9.08 9.83
CA PRO A 293 22.26 8.25 9.82
C PRO A 293 23.43 8.92 10.55
N LYS A 294 24.36 8.10 11.07
CA LYS A 294 25.63 8.58 11.67
C LYS A 294 26.73 8.64 10.61
N LYS A 295 27.66 9.60 10.77
CA LYS A 295 28.76 9.97 9.85
C LYS A 295 29.58 8.83 9.22
N ARG A 296 29.66 7.66 9.87
CA ARG A 296 30.12 6.38 9.30
C ARG A 296 29.34 5.29 10.01
N SER A 297 28.49 4.56 9.30
CA SER A 297 27.63 3.56 9.90
C SER A 297 27.46 2.33 9.01
N GLU A 298 27.54 1.18 9.67
CA GLU A 298 27.19 -0.14 9.15
C GLU A 298 25.70 -0.39 9.45
N TYR A 299 25.00 -0.93 8.46
CA TYR A 299 23.60 -1.31 8.50
C TYR A 299 23.47 -2.78 8.13
N ASP A 300 22.41 -3.42 8.60
CA ASP A 300 22.11 -4.80 8.19
C ASP A 300 21.52 -4.81 6.78
N LEU A 301 20.68 -3.81 6.49
CA LEU A 301 19.99 -3.60 5.23
C LEU A 301 20.09 -2.14 4.78
N ILE A 302 20.39 -1.91 3.50
CA ILE A 302 20.23 -0.61 2.84
C ILE A 302 19.16 -0.76 1.76
N VAL A 303 18.18 0.13 1.76
CA VAL A 303 17.18 0.27 0.70
C VAL A 303 17.45 1.58 -0.01
N VAL A 304 17.65 1.55 -1.33
CA VAL A 304 17.91 2.75 -2.15
C VAL A 304 16.65 3.05 -2.97
N GLY A 305 16.10 4.27 -2.82
CA GLY A 305 14.83 4.68 -3.42
C GLY A 305 13.66 4.56 -2.44
N SER A 306 12.86 5.61 -2.36
CA SER A 306 11.75 5.81 -1.41
C SER A 306 10.38 5.84 -2.07
N ASP A 307 10.27 5.33 -3.31
CA ASP A 307 8.99 4.93 -3.90
C ASP A 307 8.26 3.93 -2.97
N PRO A 308 6.94 3.72 -3.13
CA PRO A 308 6.16 2.94 -2.17
C PRO A 308 6.73 1.55 -1.85
N GLU A 309 7.30 0.86 -2.84
CA GLU A 309 8.02 -0.40 -2.68
C GLU A 309 9.27 -0.30 -1.79
N GLY A 310 10.02 0.79 -1.87
CA GLY A 310 11.20 1.05 -1.04
C GLY A 310 10.83 1.34 0.40
N VAL A 311 9.75 2.10 0.61
CA VAL A 311 9.17 2.29 1.96
C VAL A 311 8.74 0.94 2.55
N SER A 312 8.04 0.12 1.77
CA SER A 312 7.59 -1.20 2.19
C SER A 312 8.76 -2.13 2.55
N ALA A 313 9.82 -2.16 1.73
CA ALA A 313 11.02 -2.93 1.99
C ALA A 313 11.74 -2.50 3.28
N ALA A 314 11.88 -1.19 3.49
CA ALA A 314 12.55 -0.65 4.68
C ALA A 314 11.75 -0.93 5.97
N VAL A 315 10.41 -0.81 5.90
CA VAL A 315 9.49 -1.15 6.99
C VAL A 315 9.57 -2.64 7.30
N SER A 316 9.49 -3.51 6.30
CA SER A 316 9.56 -4.97 6.46
C SER A 316 10.85 -5.42 7.15
N GLY A 317 12.01 -4.99 6.64
CA GLY A 317 13.30 -5.34 7.23
C GLY A 317 13.42 -4.86 8.69
N SER A 318 13.00 -3.62 8.98
CA SER A 318 13.09 -3.06 10.35
C SER A 318 12.09 -3.68 11.31
N ARG A 319 10.88 -4.01 10.85
CA ARG A 319 9.87 -4.73 11.64
C ARG A 319 10.36 -6.09 12.10
N LEU A 320 11.16 -6.77 11.28
CA LEU A 320 11.80 -8.05 11.62
C LEU A 320 13.09 -7.89 12.43
N GLY A 321 13.46 -6.65 12.78
CA GLY A 321 14.57 -6.34 13.69
C GLY A 321 15.89 -5.98 13.00
N LEU A 322 15.92 -5.80 11.67
CA LEU A 322 17.12 -5.32 10.99
C LEU A 322 17.36 -3.84 11.26
N LYS A 323 18.63 -3.47 11.42
CA LYS A 323 19.04 -2.06 11.39
C LYS A 323 19.07 -1.57 9.94
N THR A 324 17.95 -0.99 9.51
CA THR A 324 17.74 -0.61 8.11
C THR A 324 17.97 0.87 7.85
N LEU A 325 18.65 1.18 6.74
CA LEU A 325 18.75 2.52 6.16
C LEU A 325 17.92 2.60 4.88
N LEU A 326 17.02 3.58 4.79
CA LEU A 326 16.40 4.03 3.54
C LEU A 326 17.13 5.30 3.07
N ILE A 327 17.65 5.28 1.85
CA ILE A 327 18.41 6.37 1.24
C ILE A 327 17.81 6.76 -0.11
N ASP A 328 17.66 8.05 -0.39
CA ASP A 328 17.10 8.58 -1.63
C ASP A 328 17.76 9.92 -2.00
N GLU A 329 17.77 10.23 -3.29
CA GLU A 329 18.19 11.53 -3.84
C GLU A 329 17.14 12.62 -3.58
N ARG A 330 15.88 12.24 -3.48
CA ARG A 330 14.75 13.13 -3.22
C ARG A 330 14.73 13.63 -1.78
N GLU A 331 14.14 14.79 -1.56
CA GLU A 331 13.97 15.42 -0.24
C GLU A 331 12.71 14.95 0.50
N LYS A 332 11.85 14.15 -0.16
CA LYS A 332 10.59 13.61 0.38
C LYS A 332 10.42 12.15 -0.04
N VAL A 333 9.70 11.38 0.77
CA VAL A 333 9.36 9.97 0.49
C VAL A 333 8.12 9.84 -0.40
N GLY A 334 7.92 8.64 -0.96
CA GLY A 334 6.73 8.26 -1.73
C GLY A 334 6.88 8.38 -3.24
N GLY A 335 7.96 9.01 -3.72
CA GLY A 335 8.37 9.08 -5.13
C GLY A 335 7.21 9.26 -6.11
N LEU A 336 6.87 8.22 -6.87
CA LEU A 336 5.83 8.28 -7.90
C LEU A 336 4.45 8.73 -7.37
N MET A 337 4.05 8.34 -6.16
CA MET A 337 2.79 8.79 -5.58
C MET A 337 2.84 10.28 -5.25
N THR A 338 3.95 10.75 -4.69
CA THR A 338 4.06 12.09 -4.09
C THR A 338 4.62 13.13 -5.08
N LEU A 339 5.82 12.91 -5.60
CA LEU A 339 6.49 13.78 -6.57
C LEU A 339 5.95 13.59 -7.98
N GLY A 340 5.62 12.35 -8.36
CA GLY A 340 4.98 12.05 -9.65
C GLY A 340 3.48 12.38 -9.69
N GLY A 341 2.89 12.71 -8.54
CA GLY A 341 1.48 13.07 -8.41
C GLY A 341 0.50 11.94 -8.75
N LEU A 342 0.97 10.68 -8.82
CA LEU A 342 0.09 9.54 -9.10
C LEU A 342 -0.79 9.24 -7.88
N ALA A 343 -1.90 9.95 -7.80
CA ALA A 343 -2.82 9.88 -6.68
C ALA A 343 -3.94 8.84 -6.85
N SER A 344 -3.94 8.05 -7.94
CA SER A 344 -4.91 6.97 -8.17
C SER A 344 -4.22 5.61 -8.09
N ILE A 345 -4.79 4.71 -7.29
CA ILE A 345 -4.22 3.38 -7.04
C ILE A 345 -4.90 2.35 -7.95
N ASP A 346 -4.07 1.69 -8.79
CA ASP A 346 -4.46 0.55 -9.61
C ASP A 346 -4.62 -0.71 -8.73
N MET A 347 -5.83 -0.90 -8.20
CA MET A 347 -6.14 -1.97 -7.26
C MET A 347 -6.14 -3.36 -7.91
N ASN A 348 -5.77 -4.37 -7.13
CA ASN A 348 -5.71 -5.76 -7.55
C ASN A 348 -6.77 -6.57 -6.78
N TYR A 349 -7.81 -7.03 -7.48
CA TYR A 349 -8.89 -7.86 -6.94
C TYR A 349 -8.94 -9.22 -7.61
N ASP A 350 -9.38 -10.25 -6.89
CA ASP A 350 -9.72 -11.55 -7.48
C ASP A 350 -11.11 -11.51 -8.15
N PRO A 351 -11.53 -12.57 -8.86
CA PRO A 351 -12.85 -12.61 -9.50
C PRO A 351 -14.05 -12.49 -8.55
N ASN A 352 -13.86 -12.66 -7.24
CA ASN A 352 -14.89 -12.50 -6.22
C ASN A 352 -14.89 -11.08 -5.62
N GLY A 353 -14.03 -10.18 -6.11
CA GLY A 353 -13.90 -8.81 -5.61
C GLY A 353 -13.03 -8.67 -4.36
N LYS A 354 -12.28 -9.71 -3.97
CA LYS A 354 -11.40 -9.66 -2.80
C LYS A 354 -10.03 -9.13 -3.18
N MET A 355 -9.52 -8.15 -2.42
CA MET A 355 -8.19 -7.58 -2.64
C MET A 355 -7.11 -8.65 -2.45
N VAL A 356 -6.24 -8.83 -3.45
CA VAL A 356 -5.20 -9.89 -3.42
C VAL A 356 -3.87 -9.39 -2.86
N THR A 357 -3.60 -8.09 -2.92
CA THR A 357 -2.40 -7.45 -2.36
C THR A 357 -2.65 -7.13 -0.89
N LYS A 358 -2.00 -7.89 0.01
CA LYS A 358 -2.16 -7.82 1.47
C LYS A 358 -0.86 -7.36 2.16
N GLY A 359 -0.73 -7.54 3.47
CA GLY A 359 0.47 -7.18 4.24
C GLY A 359 0.66 -5.66 4.38
N ILE A 360 1.88 -5.17 4.19
CA ILE A 360 2.22 -3.76 4.36
C ILE A 360 1.42 -2.85 3.41
N PHE A 361 1.10 -3.32 2.20
CA PHE A 361 0.21 -2.56 1.32
C PHE A 361 -1.19 -2.38 1.93
N GLU A 362 -1.76 -3.43 2.51
CA GLU A 362 -3.07 -3.34 3.17
C GLU A 362 -3.03 -2.42 4.39
N GLU A 363 -1.93 -2.42 5.16
CA GLU A 363 -1.74 -1.46 6.24
C GLU A 363 -1.69 -0.01 5.74
N PHE A 364 -0.93 0.25 4.67
CA PHE A 364 -0.90 1.55 4.01
C PHE A 364 -2.31 1.95 3.54
N PHE A 365 -2.99 1.06 2.82
CA PHE A 365 -4.32 1.30 2.27
C PHE A 365 -5.34 1.59 3.37
N ASN A 366 -5.27 0.89 4.50
CA ASN A 366 -6.08 1.17 5.68
C ASN A 366 -5.75 2.54 6.31
N ARG A 367 -4.48 2.94 6.35
CA ARG A 367 -4.05 4.26 6.88
C ARG A 367 -4.52 5.43 6.01
N VAL A 368 -4.74 5.20 4.72
CA VAL A 368 -5.40 6.16 3.80
C VAL A 368 -6.91 5.93 3.67
N GLU A 369 -7.53 5.24 4.63
CA GLU A 369 -8.98 5.03 4.72
C GLU A 369 -9.58 4.24 3.54
N LYS A 370 -8.82 3.26 3.02
CA LYS A 370 -9.21 2.41 1.87
C LYS A 370 -9.62 3.23 0.63
N ARG A 371 -9.07 4.45 0.47
CA ARG A 371 -9.34 5.31 -0.70
C ARG A 371 -8.43 4.94 -1.86
N THR A 372 -9.03 4.75 -3.04
CA THR A 372 -8.32 4.54 -4.30
C THR A 372 -7.75 5.83 -4.88
N SER A 373 -8.31 6.99 -4.52
CA SER A 373 -7.71 8.30 -4.75
C SER A 373 -7.16 8.89 -3.44
N ILE A 374 -5.85 9.10 -3.39
CA ILE A 374 -5.13 9.54 -2.19
C ILE A 374 -4.87 11.05 -2.18
N ASP A 375 -4.70 11.60 -0.98
CA ASP A 375 -4.18 12.94 -0.76
C ASP A 375 -2.66 12.89 -0.60
N ILE A 376 -1.93 13.77 -1.28
CA ILE A 376 -0.46 13.71 -1.33
C ILE A 376 0.20 13.97 0.02
N GLU A 377 -0.24 15.01 0.74
CA GLU A 377 0.36 15.38 2.02
C GLU A 377 0.09 14.30 3.07
N GLU A 378 -1.14 13.78 3.09
CA GLU A 378 -1.48 12.62 3.93
C GLU A 378 -0.65 11.37 3.59
N THR A 379 -0.38 11.13 2.31
CA THR A 379 0.42 9.98 1.88
C THR A 379 1.86 10.08 2.38
N ILE A 380 2.45 11.29 2.32
CA ILE A 380 3.77 11.57 2.91
C ILE A 380 3.74 11.29 4.41
N ASP A 381 2.74 11.83 5.13
CA ASP A 381 2.59 11.61 6.58
C ASP A 381 2.46 10.13 6.94
N VAL A 382 1.71 9.36 6.13
CA VAL A 382 1.56 7.92 6.32
C VAL A 382 2.88 7.18 6.11
N PHE A 383 3.61 7.45 5.03
CA PHE A 383 4.90 6.81 4.77
C PHE A 383 5.95 7.16 5.83
N GLU A 384 6.09 8.45 6.15
CA GLU A 384 6.99 8.89 7.24
C GLU A 384 6.61 8.28 8.58
N GLY A 385 5.30 8.20 8.87
CA GLY A 385 4.75 7.56 10.06
C GLY A 385 5.12 6.08 10.13
N MET A 386 5.00 5.33 9.03
CA MET A 386 5.39 3.92 8.97
C MET A 386 6.90 3.73 9.16
N LEU A 387 7.74 4.51 8.48
CA LEU A 387 9.21 4.44 8.63
C LEU A 387 9.64 4.72 10.07
N LYS A 388 9.04 5.74 10.68
CA LYS A 388 9.25 6.14 12.07
C LYS A 388 8.83 5.07 13.06
N GLU A 389 7.64 4.48 12.88
CA GLU A 389 7.08 3.44 13.75
C GLU A 389 8.02 2.23 13.89
N PHE A 390 8.66 1.83 12.79
CA PHE A 390 9.59 0.69 12.78
C PHE A 390 11.06 1.10 12.93
N GLY A 391 11.33 2.38 13.23
CA GLY A 391 12.65 2.87 13.59
C GLY A 391 13.68 2.85 12.45
N VAL A 392 13.22 2.98 11.20
CA VAL A 392 14.05 3.09 10.00
C VAL A 392 14.95 4.33 10.08
N TYR A 393 16.20 4.18 9.65
CA TYR A 393 17.09 5.33 9.44
C TYR A 393 16.83 5.92 8.06
N LEU A 394 16.69 7.24 7.97
CA LEU A 394 16.34 7.91 6.72
C LEU A 394 17.40 8.91 6.28
N ALA A 395 17.80 8.81 5.01
CA ALA A 395 18.80 9.65 4.36
C ALA A 395 18.27 10.19 3.02
N LEU A 396 17.56 11.32 3.07
CA LEU A 396 17.02 12.02 1.89
C LEU A 396 17.99 13.08 1.34
N GLY A 397 17.82 13.51 0.09
CA GLY A 397 18.64 14.57 -0.50
C GLY A 397 20.07 14.13 -0.86
N ARG A 398 20.32 12.83 -1.03
CA ARG A 398 21.66 12.28 -1.33
C ARG A 398 21.89 12.22 -2.83
N GLN A 399 22.82 13.00 -3.34
CA GLN A 399 23.12 13.03 -4.77
C GLN A 399 24.12 11.93 -5.15
N ASP A 400 24.09 11.49 -6.41
CA ASP A 400 25.06 10.58 -7.00
C ASP A 400 25.21 9.27 -6.19
N ILE A 401 24.09 8.61 -5.87
CA ILE A 401 24.13 7.36 -5.12
C ILE A 401 24.69 6.25 -6.02
N GLU A 402 25.87 5.73 -5.67
CA GLU A 402 26.58 4.69 -6.43
C GLU A 402 26.83 3.44 -5.58
N PRO A 403 26.74 2.22 -6.18
CA PRO A 403 27.09 0.99 -5.49
C PRO A 403 28.58 0.93 -5.16
N VAL A 404 28.90 0.33 -4.01
CA VAL A 404 30.27 -0.03 -3.63
C VAL A 404 30.43 -1.54 -3.84
N MET A 405 31.30 -1.89 -4.80
CA MET A 405 31.49 -3.28 -5.24
C MET A 405 32.77 -3.90 -4.65
N GLU A 406 32.68 -5.17 -4.27
CA GLU A 406 33.81 -6.07 -4.04
C GLU A 406 33.65 -7.28 -4.97
N GLU A 407 34.43 -7.32 -6.05
CA GLU A 407 34.23 -8.27 -7.15
C GLU A 407 32.80 -8.19 -7.70
N ASN A 408 32.01 -9.25 -7.53
CA ASN A 408 30.61 -9.32 -7.95
C ASN A 408 29.60 -9.09 -6.80
N LYS A 409 30.07 -8.71 -5.61
CA LYS A 409 29.23 -8.43 -4.44
C LYS A 409 29.05 -6.94 -4.25
N ILE A 410 27.82 -6.51 -4.00
CA ILE A 410 27.57 -5.18 -3.46
C ILE A 410 27.76 -5.21 -1.94
N VAL A 411 28.52 -4.26 -1.40
CA VAL A 411 28.86 -4.18 0.04
C VAL A 411 28.45 -2.86 0.69
N GLY A 412 27.80 -1.99 -0.08
CA GLY A 412 27.38 -0.68 0.39
C GLY A 412 27.02 0.27 -0.74
N VAL A 413 26.77 1.53 -0.38
CA VAL A 413 26.62 2.65 -1.31
C VAL A 413 27.48 3.82 -0.87
N LYS A 414 27.87 4.65 -1.82
CA LYS A 414 28.49 5.97 -1.58
C LYS A 414 27.64 7.04 -2.26
N CYS A 415 27.61 8.22 -1.69
CA CYS A 415 26.80 9.33 -2.21
C CYS A 415 27.41 10.66 -1.78
N ASN A 416 26.90 11.75 -2.34
CA ASN A 416 27.24 13.12 -2.00
C ASN A 416 26.11 13.77 -1.19
N PHE A 417 26.47 14.46 -0.11
CA PHE A 417 25.53 15.24 0.69
C PHE A 417 26.20 16.53 1.16
N ASN A 418 25.62 17.68 0.80
CA ASN A 418 26.16 19.01 1.16
C ASN A 418 27.66 19.18 0.84
N GLY A 419 28.07 18.73 -0.36
CA GLY A 419 29.46 18.80 -0.83
C GLY A 419 30.43 17.85 -0.13
N ARG A 420 29.93 16.85 0.61
CA ARG A 420 30.74 15.81 1.27
C ARG A 420 30.34 14.43 0.78
N GLN A 421 31.34 13.57 0.62
CA GLN A 421 31.10 12.17 0.32
C GLN A 421 30.74 11.40 1.59
N GLU A 422 29.61 10.69 1.55
CA GLU A 422 29.18 9.74 2.56
C GLU A 422 29.35 8.30 2.01
N LYS A 423 29.58 7.34 2.90
CA LYS A 423 29.66 5.91 2.55
C LYS A 423 28.96 5.10 3.63
N TYR A 424 28.07 4.22 3.19
CA TYR A 424 27.28 3.32 4.02
C TYR A 424 27.56 1.89 3.60
N THR A 425 27.72 0.97 4.56
CA THR A 425 28.01 -0.45 4.29
C THR A 425 26.86 -1.33 4.75
N SER A 426 26.60 -2.39 3.99
CA SER A 426 25.57 -3.37 4.29
C SER A 426 25.90 -4.72 3.65
N LYS A 427 25.34 -5.79 4.23
CA LYS A 427 25.44 -7.15 3.69
C LYS A 427 24.36 -7.46 2.66
N VAL A 428 23.24 -6.74 2.69
CA VAL A 428 22.17 -6.83 1.69
C VAL A 428 21.74 -5.42 1.29
N ILE A 429 21.54 -5.22 -0.01
CA ILE A 429 21.00 -3.99 -0.59
C ILE A 429 19.73 -4.32 -1.36
N ILE A 430 18.70 -3.51 -1.20
CA ILE A 430 17.50 -3.52 -2.03
C ILE A 430 17.53 -2.27 -2.89
N ASP A 431 17.57 -2.46 -4.20
CA ASP A 431 17.37 -1.40 -5.19
C ASP A 431 15.88 -1.25 -5.43
N ALA A 432 15.33 -0.16 -4.90
CA ALA A 432 13.96 0.30 -5.08
C ALA A 432 13.94 1.65 -5.80
N THR A 433 15.01 2.00 -6.51
CA THR A 433 15.01 3.17 -7.42
C THR A 433 14.05 2.91 -8.57
N GLN A 434 13.42 3.95 -9.10
CA GLN A 434 12.43 3.79 -10.17
C GLN A 434 13.00 3.01 -11.36
N ASP A 435 14.27 3.23 -11.71
CA ASP A 435 14.87 2.73 -12.94
C ASP A 435 15.96 1.67 -12.70
N ALA A 436 16.00 1.08 -11.49
CA ALA A 436 17.00 0.11 -11.05
C ALA A 436 18.45 0.60 -11.27
N ASP A 437 18.71 1.85 -10.89
CA ASP A 437 19.98 2.53 -11.14
C ASP A 437 21.15 1.87 -10.43
N ILE A 438 20.95 1.37 -9.21
CA ILE A 438 22.00 0.67 -8.45
C ILE A 438 22.34 -0.66 -9.11
N ALA A 439 21.34 -1.42 -9.54
CA ALA A 439 21.53 -2.67 -10.28
C ALA A 439 22.26 -2.43 -11.61
N ALA A 440 21.84 -1.41 -12.38
CA ALA A 440 22.46 -1.05 -13.65
C ALA A 440 23.93 -0.65 -13.46
N LEU A 441 24.23 0.22 -12.48
CA LEU A 441 25.60 0.63 -12.13
C LEU A 441 26.46 -0.53 -11.60
N ALA A 442 25.84 -1.51 -10.92
CA ALA A 442 26.51 -2.72 -10.45
C ALA A 442 26.80 -3.75 -11.57
N GLY A 443 26.30 -3.52 -12.80
CA GLY A 443 26.54 -4.39 -13.96
C GLY A 443 25.53 -5.53 -14.13
N VAL A 444 24.36 -5.43 -13.49
CA VAL A 444 23.23 -6.33 -13.74
C VAL A 444 22.76 -6.13 -15.19
N PRO A 445 22.59 -7.19 -16.00
CA PRO A 445 22.05 -7.05 -17.35
C PRO A 445 20.57 -6.66 -17.29
N TYR A 446 20.10 -5.90 -18.27
CA TYR A 446 18.69 -5.49 -18.40
C TYR A 446 18.29 -5.30 -19.86
N THR A 447 16.98 -5.17 -20.10
CA THR A 447 16.42 -4.59 -21.33
C THR A 447 15.78 -3.25 -21.03
N ILE A 448 15.60 -2.41 -22.05
CA ILE A 448 14.93 -1.12 -21.93
C ILE A 448 13.58 -1.18 -22.65
N GLY A 449 12.51 -0.75 -21.98
CA GLY A 449 11.16 -0.73 -22.55
C GLY A 449 10.76 -2.09 -23.11
N MET A 450 10.35 -2.09 -24.38
CA MET A 450 9.85 -3.26 -25.10
C MET A 450 10.92 -4.00 -25.93
N GLU A 451 12.20 -3.86 -25.55
CA GLU A 451 13.31 -4.50 -26.25
C GLU A 451 13.23 -6.03 -26.27
N ASP A 452 12.67 -6.63 -25.22
CA ASP A 452 12.44 -8.09 -25.07
C ASP A 452 11.52 -8.65 -26.16
N ILE A 453 10.59 -7.83 -26.65
CA ILE A 453 9.69 -8.15 -27.77
C ILE A 453 10.15 -7.50 -29.09
N GLY A 454 11.41 -7.07 -29.17
CA GLY A 454 12.03 -6.57 -30.39
C GLY A 454 11.66 -5.13 -30.78
N ILE A 455 11.04 -4.35 -29.89
CA ILE A 455 10.77 -2.92 -30.12
C ILE A 455 11.83 -2.11 -29.38
N LYS A 456 12.75 -1.49 -30.13
CA LYS A 456 13.85 -0.69 -29.57
C LYS A 456 13.52 0.80 -29.61
N ASN A 457 14.09 1.56 -28.67
CA ASN A 457 13.99 3.04 -28.63
C ASN A 457 12.55 3.57 -28.62
N LYS A 458 11.59 2.79 -28.12
CA LYS A 458 10.22 3.24 -27.88
C LYS A 458 9.86 2.94 -26.44
N HIS A 459 9.16 3.89 -25.85
CA HIS A 459 8.70 3.83 -24.47
C HIS A 459 7.21 4.12 -24.44
N MET A 460 6.53 3.55 -23.44
CA MET A 460 5.18 3.99 -23.12
C MET A 460 5.17 5.48 -22.82
N ALA A 461 4.09 6.16 -23.22
CA ALA A 461 3.92 7.59 -22.95
C ALA A 461 4.12 7.90 -21.46
N ALA A 462 4.95 8.90 -21.19
CA ALA A 462 5.05 9.54 -19.89
C ALA A 462 3.78 10.36 -19.62
N THR A 463 3.54 10.71 -18.37
CA THR A 463 2.45 11.61 -18.02
C THR A 463 2.94 12.70 -17.08
N LEU A 464 2.63 13.96 -17.41
CA LEU A 464 2.70 15.04 -16.44
C LEU A 464 1.33 15.16 -15.75
N VAL A 465 1.29 14.85 -14.46
CA VAL A 465 0.11 15.14 -13.64
C VAL A 465 0.09 16.63 -13.36
N PHE A 466 -1.08 17.26 -13.53
CA PHE A 466 -1.29 18.67 -13.22
C PHE A 466 -2.40 18.87 -12.20
N LYS A 467 -2.38 20.00 -11.50
CA LYS A 467 -3.27 20.31 -10.39
C LYS A 467 -4.21 21.44 -10.77
N LEU A 468 -5.50 21.24 -10.53
CA LEU A 468 -6.55 22.22 -10.74
C LEU A 468 -7.19 22.67 -9.44
N GLU A 469 -7.61 23.92 -9.38
CA GLU A 469 -8.51 24.47 -8.35
C GLU A 469 -9.75 25.11 -8.99
N GLY A 470 -10.71 25.58 -8.19
CA GLY A 470 -11.97 26.14 -8.71
C GLY A 470 -12.97 25.10 -9.22
N ILE A 471 -12.84 23.85 -8.78
CA ILE A 471 -13.66 22.72 -9.25
C ILE A 471 -14.99 22.60 -8.48
N ASP A 472 -16.12 22.56 -9.19
CA ASP A 472 -17.42 22.23 -8.62
C ASP A 472 -17.61 20.71 -8.61
N TRP A 473 -17.12 20.07 -7.55
CA TRP A 473 -17.15 18.61 -7.42
C TRP A 473 -18.58 18.03 -7.44
N THR A 474 -19.58 18.80 -7.00
CA THR A 474 -20.97 18.34 -7.02
C THR A 474 -21.45 18.20 -8.46
N LYS A 475 -21.14 19.18 -9.30
CA LYS A 475 -21.45 19.12 -10.73
C LYS A 475 -20.67 18.03 -11.47
N VAL A 476 -19.38 17.87 -11.15
CA VAL A 476 -18.55 16.78 -11.69
C VAL A 476 -19.22 15.44 -11.42
N ALA A 477 -19.59 15.17 -10.16
CA ALA A 477 -20.23 13.92 -9.78
C ALA A 477 -21.61 13.73 -10.41
N GLN A 478 -22.41 14.78 -10.53
CA GLN A 478 -23.72 14.72 -11.19
C GLN A 478 -23.61 14.41 -12.69
N TYR A 479 -22.63 15.01 -13.37
CA TYR A 479 -22.42 14.80 -14.79
C TYR A 479 -21.91 13.39 -15.09
N LEU A 480 -20.80 12.99 -14.47
CA LEU A 480 -20.18 11.69 -14.76
C LEU A 480 -21.04 10.51 -14.34
N ASN A 481 -21.74 10.60 -13.20
CA ASN A 481 -22.65 9.52 -12.79
C ASN A 481 -23.98 9.52 -13.58
N GLY A 482 -24.23 10.56 -14.40
CA GLY A 482 -25.47 10.76 -15.16
C GLY A 482 -25.32 10.65 -16.68
N ASP A 483 -24.11 10.43 -17.20
CA ASP A 483 -23.82 10.43 -18.64
C ASP A 483 -24.18 9.11 -19.36
N ASN A 484 -24.55 8.08 -18.59
CA ASN A 484 -24.85 6.71 -19.04
C ASN A 484 -23.66 5.96 -19.69
N ASP A 485 -22.42 6.40 -19.47
CA ASP A 485 -21.22 5.65 -19.86
C ASP A 485 -20.76 4.76 -18.70
N LYS A 486 -20.75 3.45 -18.90
CA LYS A 486 -20.30 2.48 -17.90
C LYS A 486 -18.81 2.59 -17.55
N ASN A 487 -18.04 3.33 -18.36
CA ASN A 487 -16.60 3.53 -18.18
C ASN A 487 -16.26 4.90 -17.58
N THR A 488 -17.25 5.68 -17.18
CA THR A 488 -17.08 6.95 -16.46
C THR A 488 -17.69 6.82 -15.06
N GLY A 489 -17.36 7.76 -14.19
CA GLY A 489 -17.94 7.81 -12.86
C GLY A 489 -17.21 8.75 -11.93
N ALA A 490 -17.83 9.01 -10.79
CA ALA A 490 -17.24 9.82 -9.74
C ALA A 490 -17.77 9.45 -8.36
N ASP A 491 -16.90 9.52 -7.36
CA ASP A 491 -17.23 9.41 -5.95
C ASP A 491 -16.80 10.69 -5.19
N GLN A 492 -16.70 10.62 -3.86
CA GLN A 492 -16.32 11.78 -3.04
C GLN A 492 -14.87 12.26 -3.30
N TYR A 493 -13.99 11.36 -3.77
CA TYR A 493 -12.54 11.52 -3.89
C TYR A 493 -12.02 11.33 -5.31
N SER A 494 -12.72 10.56 -6.15
CA SER A 494 -12.27 10.16 -7.49
C SER A 494 -13.26 10.60 -8.55
N ALA A 495 -12.77 10.91 -9.75
CA ALA A 495 -13.60 11.06 -10.93
C ALA A 495 -12.83 10.62 -12.18
N TRP A 496 -13.46 9.83 -13.05
CA TRP A 496 -12.86 9.36 -14.29
C TRP A 496 -13.86 9.50 -15.45
N GLY A 497 -13.41 10.00 -16.59
CA GLY A 497 -14.26 10.19 -17.77
C GLY A 497 -13.89 11.40 -18.60
N TYR A 498 -14.87 12.24 -18.96
CA TYR A 498 -14.70 13.37 -19.87
C TYR A 498 -14.03 12.98 -21.20
N ASN A 499 -14.62 12.01 -21.90
CA ASN A 499 -14.10 11.51 -23.18
C ASN A 499 -14.00 12.60 -24.26
N VAL A 500 -14.70 13.74 -24.10
CA VAL A 500 -14.52 14.94 -24.93
C VAL A 500 -13.06 15.43 -24.98
N MET A 501 -12.26 15.11 -23.95
CA MET A 501 -10.83 15.47 -23.94
C MET A 501 -10.01 14.78 -25.02
N TYR A 502 -10.48 13.66 -25.60
CA TYR A 502 -9.83 13.06 -26.77
C TYR A 502 -9.97 13.93 -28.03
N GLU A 503 -10.91 14.88 -28.06
CA GLU A 503 -11.12 15.81 -29.18
C GLU A 503 -10.17 17.02 -29.14
N TYR A 504 -9.47 17.22 -28.02
CA TYR A 504 -8.48 18.28 -27.89
C TYR A 504 -7.29 18.02 -28.82
N ILE A 505 -7.01 18.99 -29.71
CA ILE A 505 -5.88 18.94 -30.63
C ILE A 505 -4.73 19.77 -30.05
N PRO A 506 -3.64 19.13 -29.60
CA PRO A 506 -2.51 19.83 -29.02
C PRO A 506 -1.70 20.60 -30.07
N GLN A 507 -1.05 21.68 -29.65
CA GLN A 507 -0.11 22.42 -30.47
C GLN A 507 1.18 21.63 -30.70
N ASN A 508 1.65 20.88 -29.70
CA ASN A 508 2.74 19.93 -29.86
C ASN A 508 2.22 18.54 -30.30
N PRO A 509 2.64 18.00 -31.46
CA PRO A 509 2.24 16.66 -31.91
C PRO A 509 2.72 15.49 -31.03
N ASP A 510 3.69 15.72 -30.13
CA ASP A 510 4.16 14.73 -29.16
C ASP A 510 3.31 14.68 -27.88
N LEU A 511 2.22 15.46 -27.82
CA LEU A 511 1.28 15.45 -26.70
C LEU A 511 -0.05 14.84 -27.10
N ARG A 512 -0.79 14.32 -26.11
CA ARG A 512 -2.19 13.94 -26.29
C ARG A 512 -2.94 13.95 -24.97
N MET A 513 -4.17 14.44 -24.98
CA MET A 513 -5.09 14.29 -23.87
C MET A 513 -5.86 12.97 -23.95
N ARG A 514 -5.98 12.31 -22.79
CA ARG A 514 -6.98 11.26 -22.55
C ARG A 514 -8.17 11.83 -21.81
N GLY A 515 -9.20 10.98 -21.64
CA GLY A 515 -10.20 11.22 -20.61
C GLY A 515 -9.55 11.51 -19.26
N LEU A 516 -10.14 12.42 -18.51
CA LEU A 516 -9.60 12.88 -17.23
C LEU A 516 -9.71 11.77 -16.19
N ASN A 517 -8.61 11.48 -15.51
CA ASN A 517 -8.60 10.72 -14.26
C ASN A 517 -8.18 11.68 -13.14
N MET A 518 -9.10 11.94 -12.21
CA MET A 518 -9.06 13.03 -11.26
C MET A 518 -9.09 12.53 -9.82
N ALA A 519 -8.10 12.95 -9.03
CA ALA A 519 -7.99 12.64 -7.60
C ALA A 519 -8.12 13.92 -6.76
N ARG A 520 -9.22 14.02 -6.02
CA ARG A 520 -9.55 15.17 -5.17
C ARG A 520 -8.70 15.17 -3.90
N GLN A 521 -8.08 16.30 -3.62
CA GLN A 521 -7.25 16.56 -2.45
C GLN A 521 -8.09 17.15 -1.32
N LYS A 522 -7.63 17.03 -0.06
CA LYS A 522 -8.35 17.52 1.14
C LYS A 522 -8.59 19.02 1.12
N ASN A 523 -7.70 19.77 0.49
CA ASN A 523 -7.84 21.23 0.34
C ASN A 523 -8.83 21.65 -0.76
N GLY A 524 -9.48 20.68 -1.44
CA GLY A 524 -10.46 20.93 -2.50
C GLY A 524 -9.88 21.03 -3.92
N SER A 525 -8.55 21.08 -4.07
CA SER A 525 -7.90 20.95 -5.38
C SER A 525 -7.98 19.53 -5.93
N VAL A 526 -7.66 19.37 -7.22
CA VAL A 526 -7.78 18.10 -7.94
C VAL A 526 -6.49 17.84 -8.72
N LEU A 527 -5.91 16.65 -8.57
CA LEU A 527 -4.82 16.17 -9.42
C LEU A 527 -5.41 15.47 -10.64
N VAL A 528 -4.86 15.75 -11.82
CA VAL A 528 -5.36 15.25 -13.10
C VAL A 528 -4.27 14.45 -13.82
N ASN A 529 -4.52 13.16 -13.98
CA ASN A 529 -3.67 12.23 -14.72
C ASN A 529 -4.31 11.96 -16.09
N ALA A 530 -3.90 12.72 -17.12
CA ALA A 530 -4.49 12.60 -18.46
C ALA A 530 -3.58 13.07 -19.62
N LEU A 531 -2.55 13.87 -19.35
CA LEU A 531 -1.67 14.43 -20.38
C LEU A 531 -0.54 13.46 -20.72
N GLN A 532 -0.65 12.80 -21.87
CA GLN A 532 0.38 11.92 -22.39
C GLN A 532 1.47 12.71 -23.12
N ILE A 533 2.72 12.32 -22.90
CA ILE A 533 3.91 12.87 -23.56
C ILE A 533 4.66 11.71 -24.21
N PHE A 534 4.82 11.76 -25.52
CA PHE A 534 5.52 10.76 -26.31
C PHE A 534 7.00 11.14 -26.51
N ASN A 535 7.80 10.18 -27.02
CA ASN A 535 9.21 10.39 -27.35
C ASN A 535 10.10 10.85 -26.18
N VAL A 536 9.74 10.45 -24.96
CA VAL A 536 10.52 10.68 -23.74
C VAL A 536 11.44 9.50 -23.50
N ASP A 537 12.74 9.75 -23.36
CA ASP A 537 13.69 8.77 -22.85
C ASP A 537 13.65 8.82 -21.31
N PRO A 538 13.18 7.76 -20.64
CA PRO A 538 13.02 7.77 -19.19
C PRO A 538 14.36 7.82 -18.43
N LEU A 539 15.46 7.42 -19.07
CA LEU A 539 16.79 7.36 -18.47
C LEU A 539 17.62 8.61 -18.70
N ASP A 540 17.16 9.53 -19.55
CA ASP A 540 17.81 10.81 -19.82
C ASP A 540 17.14 11.95 -19.03
N PRO A 541 17.82 12.54 -18.02
CA PRO A 541 17.32 13.71 -17.31
C PRO A 541 16.96 14.88 -18.23
N GLU A 542 17.73 15.13 -19.30
CA GLU A 542 17.47 16.26 -20.21
C GLU A 542 16.21 16.03 -21.06
N SER A 543 15.98 14.78 -21.50
CA SER A 543 14.74 14.37 -22.17
C SER A 543 13.51 14.60 -21.28
N ARG A 544 13.59 14.19 -20.01
CA ARG A 544 12.51 14.38 -19.02
C ARG A 544 12.21 15.86 -18.76
N GLU A 545 13.25 16.69 -18.59
CA GLU A 545 13.08 18.13 -18.39
C GLU A 545 12.42 18.81 -19.61
N LYS A 546 12.85 18.48 -20.82
CA LYS A 546 12.23 18.99 -22.07
C LYS A 546 10.77 18.60 -22.18
N ALA A 547 10.42 17.38 -21.79
CA ALA A 547 9.05 16.89 -21.77
C ALA A 547 8.16 17.70 -20.81
N ILE A 548 8.63 17.98 -19.59
CA ILE A 548 7.92 18.83 -18.62
C ILE A 548 7.69 20.23 -19.18
N ILE A 549 8.75 20.89 -19.68
CA ILE A 549 8.67 22.24 -20.27
C ILE A 549 7.68 22.27 -21.44
N SER A 550 7.65 21.22 -22.26
CA SER A 550 6.71 21.13 -23.37
C SER A 550 5.27 21.00 -22.88
N ALA A 551 5.01 20.13 -21.90
CA ALA A 551 3.69 19.94 -21.35
C ALA A 551 3.17 21.21 -20.65
N GLU A 552 4.02 21.89 -19.88
CA GLU A 552 3.68 23.17 -19.23
C GLU A 552 3.20 24.24 -20.21
N LYS A 553 3.83 24.34 -21.38
CA LYS A 553 3.43 25.29 -22.44
C LYS A 553 2.06 24.97 -23.03
N GLU A 554 1.66 23.70 -23.00
CA GLU A 554 0.37 23.24 -23.53
C GLU A 554 -0.77 23.44 -22.52
N LEU A 555 -0.49 23.38 -21.21
CA LEU A 555 -1.49 23.42 -20.14
C LEU A 555 -2.49 24.59 -20.23
N PRO A 556 -2.11 25.84 -20.56
CA PRO A 556 -3.09 26.93 -20.69
C PRO A 556 -4.18 26.63 -21.73
N TYR A 557 -3.80 26.06 -22.88
CA TYR A 557 -4.75 25.69 -23.94
C TYR A 557 -5.63 24.51 -23.54
N ILE A 558 -5.07 23.53 -22.81
CA ILE A 558 -5.81 22.40 -22.26
C ILE A 558 -6.85 22.91 -21.26
N ILE A 559 -6.49 23.87 -20.41
CA ILE A 559 -7.39 24.41 -19.38
C ILE A 559 -8.52 25.22 -20.01
N ASP A 560 -8.24 26.02 -21.04
CA ASP A 560 -9.29 26.73 -21.77
C ASP A 560 -10.28 25.73 -22.40
N PHE A 561 -9.78 24.66 -23.01
CA PHE A 561 -10.62 23.58 -23.54
C PHE A 561 -11.43 22.88 -22.43
N ILE A 562 -10.84 22.61 -21.27
CA ILE A 562 -11.53 22.03 -20.10
C ILE A 562 -12.67 22.94 -19.65
N ARG A 563 -12.44 24.24 -19.50
CA ARG A 563 -13.47 25.21 -19.06
C ARG A 563 -14.65 25.28 -20.02
N GLU A 564 -14.38 25.17 -21.31
CA GLU A 564 -15.40 25.23 -22.36
C GLU A 564 -16.22 23.94 -22.49
N ASN A 565 -15.61 22.77 -22.23
CA ASN A 565 -16.18 21.48 -22.61
C ASN A 565 -16.48 20.52 -21.45
N CYS A 566 -15.94 20.76 -20.25
CA CYS A 566 -16.10 19.84 -19.11
C CYS A 566 -17.00 20.44 -18.02
N TYR A 567 -18.21 19.87 -17.88
CA TYR A 567 -19.18 20.29 -16.88
C TYR A 567 -18.64 20.18 -15.45
N GLY A 568 -18.81 21.23 -14.64
CA GLY A 568 -18.25 21.33 -13.28
C GLY A 568 -16.79 21.80 -13.22
N LEU A 569 -16.12 21.97 -14.37
CA LEU A 569 -14.76 22.49 -14.47
C LEU A 569 -14.71 23.90 -15.12
N GLU A 570 -15.84 24.61 -15.17
CA GLU A 570 -15.94 25.90 -15.89
C GLU A 570 -15.07 27.01 -15.28
N ASN A 571 -14.78 26.90 -13.97
CA ASN A 571 -13.93 27.84 -13.24
C ASN A 571 -12.56 27.23 -12.89
N ALA A 572 -12.16 26.14 -13.57
CA ALA A 572 -10.91 25.46 -13.26
C ALA A 572 -9.70 26.40 -13.47
N GLU A 573 -8.76 26.44 -12.53
CA GLU A 573 -7.51 27.21 -12.65
C GLU A 573 -6.30 26.28 -12.42
N LEU A 574 -5.18 26.55 -13.10
CA LEU A 574 -3.94 25.80 -12.87
C LEU A 574 -3.38 26.18 -11.50
N ALA A 575 -3.34 25.21 -10.59
CA ALA A 575 -2.78 25.38 -9.25
C ALA A 575 -1.35 24.83 -9.15
N GLY A 576 -0.87 24.06 -10.12
CA GLY A 576 0.49 23.52 -10.15
C GLY A 576 0.63 22.28 -11.03
N ILE A 577 1.81 21.68 -10.98
CA ILE A 577 2.16 20.44 -11.68
C ILE A 577 2.93 19.50 -10.74
N ALA A 578 3.00 18.22 -11.08
CA ALA A 578 3.89 17.27 -10.43
C ALA A 578 5.37 17.64 -10.65
N GLU A 579 6.21 17.34 -9.65
CA GLU A 579 7.65 17.61 -9.67
C GLU A 579 8.40 16.62 -10.58
N GLU A 580 7.88 15.39 -10.71
CA GLU A 580 8.43 14.34 -11.57
C GLU A 580 7.39 13.86 -12.60
N LEU A 581 7.87 13.36 -13.74
CA LEU A 581 7.01 12.68 -14.70
C LEU A 581 6.59 11.31 -14.16
N TYR A 582 5.32 10.96 -14.35
CA TYR A 582 4.89 9.58 -14.22
C TYR A 582 5.41 8.77 -15.42
N ILE A 583 6.49 8.02 -15.17
CA ILE A 583 7.10 7.08 -16.11
C ILE A 583 6.69 5.66 -15.73
N ARG A 584 5.96 5.00 -16.64
CA ARG A 584 5.43 3.64 -16.43
C ARG A 584 6.45 2.54 -16.63
N GLU A 585 7.45 2.78 -17.47
CA GLU A 585 8.39 1.76 -17.92
C GLU A 585 9.76 2.36 -18.23
N SER A 586 10.82 1.66 -17.85
CA SER A 586 12.21 2.03 -18.13
C SER A 586 13.08 0.79 -18.32
N ARG A 587 13.84 0.36 -17.30
CA ARG A 587 14.64 -0.88 -17.35
C ARG A 587 13.85 -2.05 -16.80
N HIS A 588 14.09 -3.22 -17.37
CA HIS A 588 13.68 -4.51 -16.83
C HIS A 588 14.93 -5.35 -16.60
N ILE A 589 15.30 -5.56 -15.34
CA ILE A 589 16.51 -6.33 -15.02
C ILE A 589 16.36 -7.81 -15.38
N TYR A 590 17.46 -8.48 -15.67
CA TYR A 590 17.49 -9.95 -15.72
C TYR A 590 17.81 -10.49 -14.33
N GLY A 591 16.81 -11.13 -13.71
CA GLY A 591 16.94 -11.92 -12.51
C GLY A 591 17.15 -13.40 -12.78
N GLU A 592 17.22 -14.20 -11.72
CA GLU A 592 17.23 -15.67 -11.79
C GLU A 592 15.95 -16.22 -12.46
N TYR A 593 14.89 -15.42 -12.51
CA TYR A 593 13.75 -15.61 -13.40
C TYR A 593 13.21 -14.29 -13.91
N ARG A 594 12.54 -14.34 -15.06
CA ARG A 594 11.83 -13.22 -15.65
C ARG A 594 10.36 -13.57 -15.80
N LEU A 595 9.48 -12.82 -15.15
CA LEU A 595 8.03 -13.06 -15.21
C LEU A 595 7.54 -12.80 -16.63
N THR A 596 6.87 -13.78 -17.22
CA THR A 596 6.35 -13.69 -18.59
C THR A 596 4.88 -13.29 -18.59
N ILE A 597 4.40 -12.79 -19.73
CA ILE A 597 2.96 -12.50 -19.90
C ILE A 597 2.10 -13.77 -19.79
N ASP A 598 2.67 -14.93 -20.10
CA ASP A 598 1.98 -16.19 -20.00
C ASP A 598 1.81 -16.61 -18.54
N ASP A 599 2.82 -16.39 -17.69
CA ASP A 599 2.68 -16.64 -16.24
C ASP A 599 1.55 -15.80 -15.62
N VAL A 600 1.43 -14.54 -16.07
CA VAL A 600 0.37 -13.62 -15.66
C VAL A 600 -1.00 -14.15 -16.09
N LEU A 601 -1.19 -14.46 -17.37
CA LEU A 601 -2.50 -14.81 -17.94
C LEU A 601 -2.91 -16.27 -17.72
N GLU A 602 -1.97 -17.15 -17.41
CA GLU A 602 -2.22 -18.53 -16.97
C GLU A 602 -2.46 -18.60 -15.45
N ASN A 603 -2.55 -17.45 -14.77
CA ASN A 603 -2.84 -17.36 -13.33
C ASN A 603 -1.87 -18.19 -12.49
N ARG A 604 -0.58 -18.17 -12.87
CA ARG A 604 0.37 -19.16 -12.36
C ARG A 604 0.70 -18.91 -10.89
N PHE A 605 0.61 -19.97 -10.08
CA PHE A 605 1.25 -20.02 -8.77
C PHE A 605 2.62 -20.69 -8.89
N PHE A 606 3.63 -20.11 -8.26
CA PHE A 606 4.98 -20.67 -8.17
C PHE A 606 5.25 -21.18 -6.76
N GLU A 607 6.03 -22.27 -6.65
CA GLU A 607 6.51 -22.76 -5.35
C GLU A 607 7.24 -21.70 -4.55
N ASP A 608 7.79 -20.67 -5.20
CA ASP A 608 8.48 -19.53 -4.61
C ASP A 608 7.77 -18.18 -4.77
N THR A 609 6.45 -18.19 -4.95
CA THR A 609 5.60 -17.00 -4.87
C THR A 609 5.79 -16.20 -3.56
N ILE A 610 6.04 -14.90 -3.69
CA ILE A 610 6.20 -13.94 -2.58
C ILE A 610 5.22 -12.76 -2.61
N ALA A 611 4.48 -12.60 -3.70
CA ALA A 611 3.46 -11.57 -3.85
C ALA A 611 2.40 -12.05 -4.86
N PHE A 612 1.22 -11.44 -4.82
CA PHE A 612 0.17 -11.68 -5.81
C PHE A 612 -0.15 -10.40 -6.58
N GLY A 613 -0.47 -10.56 -7.86
CA GLY A 613 -1.07 -9.53 -8.71
C GLY A 613 -2.32 -10.05 -9.41
N SER A 614 -3.16 -9.14 -9.86
CA SER A 614 -4.34 -9.44 -10.69
C SER A 614 -4.76 -8.28 -11.59
N TYR A 615 -3.99 -7.19 -11.64
CA TYR A 615 -4.31 -6.06 -12.51
C TYR A 615 -4.28 -6.48 -13.99
N PRO A 616 -5.18 -5.97 -14.86
CA PRO A 616 -5.09 -6.21 -16.29
C PRO A 616 -3.72 -5.84 -16.85
N ALA A 617 -3.18 -6.62 -17.79
CA ALA A 617 -1.90 -6.32 -18.42
C ALA A 617 -2.04 -5.14 -19.41
N ASP A 618 -2.09 -3.92 -18.88
CA ASP A 618 -2.27 -2.67 -19.63
C ASP A 618 -0.93 -2.10 -20.11
N ILE A 619 -0.82 -1.99 -21.43
CA ILE A 619 0.33 -1.43 -22.15
C ILE A 619 -0.10 -0.12 -22.77
N GLN A 620 0.49 0.98 -22.30
CA GLN A 620 0.15 2.30 -22.81
C GLN A 620 0.71 2.56 -24.20
N ALA A 621 0.13 3.54 -24.88
CA ALA A 621 0.55 3.98 -26.20
C ALA A 621 2.04 4.36 -26.24
N VAL A 622 2.72 3.96 -27.31
CA VAL A 622 4.13 4.34 -27.56
C VAL A 622 4.26 5.45 -28.61
N GLY A 623 3.14 5.93 -29.14
CA GLY A 623 3.08 7.05 -30.08
C GLY A 623 1.69 7.70 -30.14
N PRO A 624 1.57 8.93 -30.67
CA PRO A 624 0.35 9.73 -30.64
C PRO A 624 -0.82 9.15 -31.45
N SER A 625 -0.53 8.32 -32.45
CA SER A 625 -1.53 7.61 -33.28
C SER A 625 -1.99 6.26 -32.70
N GLU A 626 -1.46 5.86 -31.54
CA GLU A 626 -1.74 4.55 -30.93
C GLU A 626 -2.48 4.72 -29.59
N TYR A 627 -3.40 3.83 -29.24
CA TYR A 627 -4.22 3.97 -28.00
C TYR A 627 -3.83 3.01 -26.86
N GLY A 628 -2.72 2.29 -27.01
CA GLY A 628 -2.32 1.23 -26.09
C GLY A 628 -3.10 -0.07 -26.30
N MET A 629 -2.84 -1.07 -25.48
CA MET A 629 -3.52 -2.36 -25.51
C MET A 629 -3.59 -3.02 -24.14
N VAL A 630 -4.69 -3.73 -23.87
CA VAL A 630 -4.78 -4.65 -22.74
C VAL A 630 -4.53 -6.05 -23.28
N VAL A 631 -3.39 -6.63 -22.92
CA VAL A 631 -2.98 -7.96 -23.43
C VAL A 631 -3.94 -9.03 -22.94
N GLY A 632 -4.37 -8.93 -21.69
CA GLY A 632 -5.41 -9.76 -21.09
C GLY A 632 -5.66 -9.34 -19.63
N ASN A 633 -6.65 -9.97 -19.02
CA ASN A 633 -7.10 -9.71 -17.66
C ASN A 633 -6.96 -10.98 -16.80
N PRO A 634 -5.91 -11.09 -15.96
CA PRO A 634 -5.71 -12.26 -15.12
C PRO A 634 -6.70 -12.29 -13.95
N ALA A 635 -7.01 -13.47 -13.43
CA ALA A 635 -7.76 -13.62 -12.18
C ALA A 635 -6.86 -13.31 -10.97
N LYS A 636 -5.69 -13.94 -10.93
CA LYS A 636 -4.65 -13.79 -9.90
C LYS A 636 -3.41 -14.56 -10.34
N TYR A 637 -2.21 -14.01 -10.16
CA TYR A 637 -0.95 -14.70 -10.44
C TYR A 637 0.06 -14.44 -9.31
N GLY A 638 1.03 -15.34 -9.17
CA GLY A 638 2.15 -15.22 -8.23
C GLY A 638 3.36 -14.54 -8.85
N ILE A 639 4.05 -13.72 -8.05
CA ILE A 639 5.40 -13.23 -8.37
C ILE A 639 6.42 -14.09 -7.62
N PRO A 640 7.30 -14.82 -8.32
CA PRO A 640 8.29 -15.68 -7.70
C PRO A 640 9.48 -14.86 -7.17
N LEU A 641 10.09 -15.30 -6.06
CA LEU A 641 11.22 -14.62 -5.41
C LEU A 641 12.42 -14.43 -6.35
N ARG A 642 12.64 -15.36 -7.26
CA ARG A 642 13.71 -15.31 -8.30
C ARG A 642 13.59 -14.11 -9.24
N CYS A 643 12.42 -13.47 -9.34
CA CYS A 643 12.28 -12.20 -10.06
C CYS A 643 13.00 -11.02 -9.38
N LEU A 644 13.22 -11.12 -8.06
CA LEU A 644 13.86 -10.06 -7.27
C LEU A 644 15.38 -10.24 -7.16
N VAL A 645 15.92 -11.44 -7.45
CA VAL A 645 17.35 -11.75 -7.35
C VAL A 645 18.01 -11.51 -8.73
N PRO A 646 18.80 -10.44 -8.91
CA PRO A 646 19.43 -10.11 -10.19
C PRO A 646 20.56 -11.08 -10.55
N LEU A 647 20.76 -11.33 -11.84
CA LEU A 647 21.92 -12.08 -12.33
C LEU A 647 23.23 -11.32 -12.07
N ARG A 648 24.33 -12.10 -11.97
CA ARG A 648 25.74 -11.65 -11.87
C ARG A 648 26.14 -10.96 -10.57
N VAL A 649 25.23 -10.23 -9.92
CA VAL A 649 25.52 -9.48 -8.69
C VAL A 649 24.99 -10.24 -7.47
N GLU A 650 25.81 -10.33 -6.44
CA GLU A 650 25.46 -10.90 -5.14
C GLU A 650 25.05 -9.79 -4.16
N ASN A 651 24.32 -10.16 -3.10
CA ASN A 651 23.83 -9.27 -2.02
C ASN A 651 22.82 -8.18 -2.47
N LEU A 652 22.27 -8.28 -3.67
CA LEU A 652 21.34 -7.31 -4.23
C LEU A 652 19.97 -7.96 -4.44
N LEU A 653 18.90 -7.21 -4.13
CA LEU A 653 17.54 -7.46 -4.60
C LEU A 653 17.06 -6.25 -5.38
N VAL A 654 16.20 -6.44 -6.39
CA VAL A 654 15.57 -5.35 -7.15
C VAL A 654 14.05 -5.52 -7.06
N VAL A 655 13.34 -4.44 -6.70
CA VAL A 655 11.88 -4.43 -6.52
C VAL A 655 11.22 -3.37 -7.39
N GLY A 656 9.88 -3.34 -7.39
CA GLY A 656 9.12 -2.31 -8.10
C GLY A 656 9.02 -2.56 -9.60
N LYS A 657 8.74 -1.50 -10.37
CA LYS A 657 8.50 -1.59 -11.82
C LYS A 657 9.69 -2.11 -12.63
N SER A 658 10.91 -1.99 -12.09
CA SER A 658 12.16 -2.36 -12.76
C SER A 658 12.69 -3.76 -12.39
N ALA A 659 11.97 -4.50 -11.54
CA ALA A 659 12.25 -5.89 -11.23
C ALA A 659 12.17 -6.79 -12.48
N SER A 660 12.50 -8.08 -12.34
CA SER A 660 12.66 -8.95 -13.52
C SER A 660 11.35 -9.41 -14.15
N TYR A 661 10.79 -8.54 -15.00
CA TYR A 661 9.55 -8.76 -15.76
C TYR A 661 9.81 -8.60 -17.27
N ASP A 662 9.15 -9.39 -18.10
CA ASP A 662 8.99 -9.06 -19.52
C ASP A 662 8.10 -7.82 -19.66
N SER A 663 8.28 -7.02 -20.71
CA SER A 663 7.60 -5.72 -20.85
C SER A 663 6.08 -5.84 -20.85
N LEU A 664 5.56 -6.91 -21.45
CA LEU A 664 4.13 -7.21 -21.44
C LEU A 664 3.62 -7.62 -20.05
N ALA A 665 4.42 -8.40 -19.29
CA ALA A 665 4.06 -8.82 -17.93
C ALA A 665 4.09 -7.63 -16.96
N ALA A 666 5.07 -6.73 -17.14
CA ALA A 666 5.19 -5.51 -16.37
C ALA A 666 3.96 -4.62 -16.48
N GLY A 667 3.20 -4.68 -17.60
CA GLY A 667 1.90 -4.02 -17.74
C GLY A 667 0.91 -4.31 -16.60
N SER A 668 1.05 -5.46 -15.93
CA SER A 668 0.30 -5.82 -14.72
C SER A 668 1.15 -5.71 -13.45
N ALA A 669 2.36 -6.29 -13.47
CA ALA A 669 3.18 -6.48 -12.26
C ALA A 669 3.77 -5.17 -11.70
N ARG A 670 3.82 -4.10 -12.49
CA ARG A 670 4.40 -2.80 -12.07
C ARG A 670 3.50 -1.97 -11.14
N THR A 671 2.26 -2.39 -10.90
CA THR A 671 1.30 -1.59 -10.13
C THR A 671 1.79 -1.40 -8.69
N ILE A 672 1.52 -0.24 -8.11
CA ILE A 672 2.00 0.12 -6.76
C ILE A 672 1.64 -0.94 -5.70
N PRO A 673 0.40 -1.50 -5.67
CA PRO A 673 0.08 -2.54 -4.70
C PRO A 673 1.00 -3.77 -4.79
N VAL A 674 1.27 -4.23 -6.01
CA VAL A 674 2.18 -5.36 -6.27
C VAL A 674 3.62 -4.98 -5.92
N GLY A 675 4.06 -3.78 -6.32
CA GLY A 675 5.37 -3.21 -5.96
C GLY A 675 5.60 -3.22 -4.45
N MET A 676 4.65 -2.71 -3.66
CA MET A 676 4.72 -2.71 -2.20
C MET A 676 4.80 -4.13 -1.61
N CYS A 677 4.04 -5.10 -2.14
CA CYS A 677 4.15 -6.50 -1.72
C CYS A 677 5.53 -7.11 -2.05
N THR A 678 6.11 -6.80 -3.22
CA THR A 678 7.48 -7.25 -3.55
C THR A 678 8.54 -6.58 -2.69
N GLY A 679 8.35 -5.31 -2.33
CA GLY A 679 9.17 -4.59 -1.35
C GLY A 679 9.15 -5.28 0.02
N GLU A 680 7.95 -5.59 0.53
CA GLU A 680 7.77 -6.32 1.78
C GLU A 680 8.51 -7.67 1.75
N ALA A 681 8.35 -8.43 0.67
CA ALA A 681 9.05 -9.69 0.44
C ALA A 681 10.57 -9.54 0.42
N ALA A 682 11.11 -8.50 -0.21
CA ALA A 682 12.54 -8.25 -0.25
C ALA A 682 13.11 -7.96 1.14
N GLY A 683 12.42 -7.15 1.96
CA GLY A 683 12.81 -6.88 3.34
C GLY A 683 12.83 -8.15 4.20
N ALA A 684 11.81 -9.01 4.07
CA ALA A 684 11.73 -10.29 4.77
C ALA A 684 12.80 -11.29 4.32
N THR A 685 13.09 -11.33 3.01
CA THR A 685 14.15 -12.17 2.44
C THR A 685 15.52 -11.74 2.95
N ALA A 686 15.79 -10.43 3.00
CA ALA A 686 17.03 -9.90 3.56
C ALA A 686 17.21 -10.31 5.03
N TRP A 687 16.15 -10.20 5.84
CA TRP A 687 16.18 -10.64 7.23
C TRP A 687 16.45 -12.13 7.37
N TYR A 688 15.77 -12.95 6.57
CA TYR A 688 15.94 -14.40 6.60
C TYR A 688 17.36 -14.81 6.21
N ALA A 689 17.90 -14.20 5.15
CA ALA A 689 19.27 -14.42 4.68
C ALA A 689 20.29 -14.12 5.79
N LEU A 690 20.18 -12.95 6.44
CA LEU A 690 21.12 -12.52 7.47
C LEU A 690 21.02 -13.37 8.75
N THR A 691 19.81 -13.71 9.16
CA THR A 691 19.57 -14.50 10.38
C THR A 691 20.08 -15.93 10.24
N ASN A 692 19.97 -16.51 9.04
CA ASN A 692 20.41 -17.87 8.76
C ASN A 692 21.82 -17.95 8.14
N ASN A 693 22.49 -16.82 7.93
CA ASN A 693 23.79 -16.72 7.27
C ASN A 693 23.82 -17.40 5.89
N LEU A 694 22.79 -17.12 5.09
CA LEU A 694 22.60 -17.61 3.73
C LEU A 694 22.83 -16.47 2.72
N SER A 695 23.28 -16.80 1.51
CA SER A 695 23.17 -15.89 0.38
C SER A 695 21.72 -15.82 -0.13
N LEU A 696 21.39 -14.77 -0.86
CA LEU A 696 20.08 -14.66 -1.52
C LEU A 696 19.85 -15.81 -2.51
N ARG A 697 20.92 -16.29 -3.16
CA ARG A 697 20.89 -17.44 -4.07
C ARG A 697 20.66 -18.77 -3.36
N ASP A 698 21.20 -18.95 -2.16
CA ASP A 698 20.93 -20.16 -1.37
C ASP A 698 19.44 -20.28 -1.05
N ILE A 699 18.76 -19.14 -0.78
CA ILE A 699 17.33 -19.11 -0.53
C ILE A 699 16.56 -19.54 -1.78
N VAL A 700 16.76 -18.89 -2.94
CA VAL A 700 15.97 -19.22 -4.15
C VAL A 700 16.24 -20.61 -4.72
N ASN A 701 17.38 -21.23 -4.39
CA ASN A 701 17.74 -22.58 -4.83
C ASN A 701 17.22 -23.69 -3.91
N ASP A 702 16.62 -23.36 -2.77
CA ASP A 702 16.07 -24.32 -1.81
C ASP A 702 14.61 -24.00 -1.45
N SER A 703 13.69 -24.90 -1.80
CA SER A 703 12.27 -24.69 -1.56
C SER A 703 11.90 -24.61 -0.08
N GLY A 704 12.66 -25.22 0.83
CA GLY A 704 12.46 -25.10 2.27
C GLY A 704 12.76 -23.70 2.80
N HIS A 705 13.83 -23.07 2.29
CA HIS A 705 14.15 -21.68 2.62
C HIS A 705 13.11 -20.71 2.07
N VAL A 706 12.67 -20.91 0.83
CA VAL A 706 11.57 -20.14 0.22
C VAL A 706 10.28 -20.24 1.04
N LEU A 707 9.88 -21.45 1.44
CA LEU A 707 8.69 -21.66 2.27
C LEU A 707 8.80 -20.93 3.61
N SER A 708 9.99 -20.93 4.22
CA SER A 708 10.24 -20.20 5.47
C SER A 708 10.06 -18.68 5.29
N VAL A 709 10.53 -18.12 4.18
CA VAL A 709 10.29 -16.69 3.86
C VAL A 709 8.80 -16.42 3.68
N ARG A 710 8.07 -17.29 2.96
CA ARG A 710 6.61 -17.16 2.80
C ARG A 710 5.87 -17.25 4.13
N GLU A 711 6.27 -18.14 5.04
CA GLU A 711 5.67 -18.24 6.38
C GLU A 711 5.84 -16.95 7.18
N VAL A 712 7.00 -16.30 7.08
CA VAL A 712 7.25 -15.00 7.71
C VAL A 712 6.32 -13.94 7.11
N LEU A 713 6.21 -13.89 5.79
CA LEU A 713 5.31 -12.96 5.09
C LEU A 713 3.85 -13.21 5.49
N ASN A 714 3.43 -14.46 5.61
CA ASN A 714 2.07 -14.81 6.06
C ASN A 714 1.80 -14.40 7.51
N LYS A 715 2.80 -14.52 8.41
CA LYS A 715 2.71 -13.98 9.78
C LYS A 715 2.62 -12.45 9.80
N MET A 716 3.17 -11.78 8.78
CA MET A 716 3.05 -10.34 8.58
C MET A 716 1.77 -9.92 7.83
N GLY A 717 0.91 -10.88 7.47
CA GLY A 717 -0.40 -10.62 6.87
C GLY A 717 -0.47 -10.72 5.34
N ALA A 718 0.59 -11.20 4.66
CA ALA A 718 0.61 -11.27 3.19
C ALA A 718 -0.38 -12.29 2.57
N ALA A 719 -0.87 -13.26 3.35
CA ALA A 719 -1.89 -14.26 2.93
C ALA A 719 -1.57 -15.01 1.61
N LEU A 720 -0.31 -15.41 1.45
CA LEU A 720 0.27 -16.13 0.32
C LEU A 720 -0.05 -17.63 0.41
N TYR A 721 -1.26 -18.00 -0.01
CA TYR A 721 -1.71 -19.39 -0.10
C TYR A 721 -1.83 -19.83 -1.55
N GLU A 722 -1.54 -21.11 -1.80
CA GLU A 722 -1.71 -21.72 -3.11
C GLU A 722 -3.15 -21.57 -3.61
N PHE A 723 -3.29 -21.36 -4.91
CA PHE A 723 -4.56 -21.20 -5.58
C PHE A 723 -4.49 -21.80 -6.98
N SER A 724 -5.65 -21.99 -7.59
CA SER A 724 -5.77 -22.40 -8.99
C SER A 724 -6.98 -21.71 -9.61
N TYR A 725 -6.83 -21.23 -10.84
CA TYR A 725 -7.92 -20.70 -11.65
C TYR A 725 -7.89 -21.39 -13.01
N ASP A 726 -9.05 -21.79 -13.50
CA ASP A 726 -9.16 -22.39 -14.82
C ASP A 726 -8.85 -21.34 -15.90
N ASN A 727 -8.00 -21.70 -16.86
CA ASN A 727 -7.78 -20.92 -18.08
C ASN A 727 -8.52 -21.59 -19.24
N PRO A 728 -9.66 -21.06 -19.70
CA PRO A 728 -10.49 -21.69 -20.73
C PRO A 728 -9.79 -21.81 -22.09
N LEU A 729 -8.69 -21.07 -22.30
CA LEU A 729 -7.91 -21.14 -23.53
C LEU A 729 -6.83 -22.22 -23.49
N GLU A 730 -6.42 -22.70 -22.31
CA GLU A 730 -5.26 -23.59 -22.17
C GLU A 730 -5.46 -24.93 -22.90
N ASP A 731 -6.67 -25.49 -22.83
CA ASP A 731 -7.05 -26.74 -23.51
C ASP A 731 -7.39 -26.55 -24.99
N HIS A 732 -7.43 -25.30 -25.48
CA HIS A 732 -7.78 -25.03 -26.87
C HIS A 732 -6.64 -25.46 -27.81
N TRP A 733 -6.96 -26.17 -28.90
CA TRP A 733 -5.95 -26.78 -29.78
C TRP A 733 -4.97 -25.78 -30.43
N CYS A 734 -5.37 -24.52 -30.60
CA CYS A 734 -4.51 -23.44 -31.12
C CYS A 734 -3.76 -22.65 -30.03
N TYR A 735 -3.90 -23.03 -28.76
CA TYR A 735 -3.29 -22.30 -27.64
C TYR A 735 -1.78 -22.14 -27.77
N PRO A 736 -1.00 -23.15 -28.22
CA PRO A 736 0.44 -22.96 -28.42
C PRO A 736 0.80 -21.84 -29.41
N GLN A 737 0.04 -21.70 -30.50
CA GLN A 737 0.25 -20.66 -31.51
C GLN A 737 -0.23 -19.30 -30.99
N LEU A 738 -1.36 -19.27 -30.27
CA LEU A 738 -1.86 -18.06 -29.63
C LEU A 738 -0.85 -17.52 -28.61
N LYS A 739 -0.39 -18.39 -27.69
CA LYS A 739 0.61 -18.09 -26.66
C LYS A 739 1.88 -17.51 -27.27
N LYS A 740 2.38 -18.12 -28.35
CA LYS A 740 3.53 -17.62 -29.09
C LYS A 740 3.33 -16.21 -29.64
N LEU A 741 2.24 -15.96 -30.37
CA LEU A 741 1.96 -14.63 -30.94
C LEU A 741 1.71 -13.58 -29.84
N ARG A 742 1.07 -13.98 -28.74
CA ARG A 742 0.79 -13.13 -27.57
C ARG A 742 2.07 -12.72 -26.87
N SER A 743 3.02 -13.65 -26.67
CA SER A 743 4.33 -13.36 -26.06
C SER A 743 5.15 -12.31 -26.83
N LYS A 744 4.80 -12.05 -28.10
CA LYS A 744 5.40 -11.01 -28.93
C LYS A 744 4.56 -9.73 -29.01
N GLY A 745 3.42 -9.66 -28.33
CA GLY A 745 2.51 -8.50 -28.35
C GLY A 745 1.77 -8.31 -29.68
N PHE A 746 1.69 -9.36 -30.52
CA PHE A 746 0.97 -9.29 -31.78
C PHE A 746 -0.54 -9.35 -31.56
N VAL A 747 -0.98 -10.19 -30.62
CA VAL A 747 -2.38 -10.47 -30.32
C VAL A 747 -2.68 -10.17 -28.85
N TYR A 748 -3.91 -9.77 -28.56
CA TYR A 748 -4.35 -9.37 -27.23
C TYR A 748 -5.84 -9.66 -27.04
N GLY A 749 -6.22 -10.00 -25.81
CA GLY A 749 -7.57 -10.42 -25.44
C GLY A 749 -8.45 -9.33 -24.83
N LYS A 750 -7.94 -8.11 -24.62
CA LYS A 750 -8.68 -7.02 -23.94
C LYS A 750 -9.12 -7.41 -22.51
N TYR A 751 -10.03 -6.64 -21.92
CA TYR A 751 -10.52 -6.87 -20.55
C TYR A 751 -11.38 -8.13 -20.39
N ASP A 752 -12.00 -8.60 -21.47
CA ASP A 752 -12.87 -9.80 -21.50
C ASP A 752 -12.12 -11.07 -21.90
N ASN A 753 -10.80 -10.98 -22.14
CA ASN A 753 -9.96 -12.07 -22.65
C ASN A 753 -10.49 -12.69 -23.96
N ASN A 754 -11.19 -11.92 -24.80
CA ASN A 754 -11.64 -12.39 -26.11
C ASN A 754 -10.50 -12.33 -27.14
N TYR A 755 -9.90 -13.49 -27.38
CA TYR A 755 -8.90 -13.69 -28.44
C TYR A 755 -9.50 -14.19 -29.76
N PHE A 756 -10.82 -14.18 -29.97
CA PHE A 756 -11.48 -14.65 -31.20
C PHE A 756 -11.14 -16.09 -31.62
N SER A 757 -10.69 -16.96 -30.70
CA SER A 757 -10.20 -18.31 -31.05
C SER A 757 -11.26 -19.11 -31.85
N ASP A 758 -12.51 -19.09 -31.39
CA ASP A 758 -13.62 -19.80 -32.04
C ASP A 758 -14.55 -18.92 -32.88
N GLU A 759 -14.29 -17.62 -32.91
CA GLU A 759 -15.07 -16.62 -33.64
C GLU A 759 -14.38 -16.25 -34.96
N GLU A 760 -15.16 -15.70 -35.89
CA GLU A 760 -14.59 -15.10 -37.09
C GLU A 760 -13.82 -13.82 -36.70
N MET A 761 -12.60 -13.68 -37.21
CA MET A 761 -11.77 -12.51 -36.93
C MET A 761 -12.09 -11.37 -37.92
N PRO A 762 -12.33 -10.14 -37.46
CA PRO A 762 -12.48 -8.99 -38.35
C PRO A 762 -11.22 -8.75 -39.19
N ASN A 763 -11.40 -8.39 -40.46
CA ASN A 763 -10.30 -8.08 -41.38
C ASN A 763 -9.36 -6.98 -40.85
N LYS A 764 -9.92 -5.99 -40.14
CA LYS A 764 -9.15 -4.94 -39.45
C LYS A 764 -8.15 -5.52 -38.43
N THR A 765 -8.61 -6.45 -37.60
CA THR A 765 -7.77 -7.10 -36.58
C THR A 765 -6.62 -7.87 -37.23
N LEU A 766 -6.87 -8.62 -38.31
CA LEU A 766 -5.81 -9.31 -39.03
C LEU A 766 -4.80 -8.33 -39.63
N CYS A 767 -5.28 -7.25 -40.27
CA CYS A 767 -4.40 -6.24 -40.85
C CYS A 767 -3.51 -5.58 -39.78
N ASP A 768 -4.05 -5.28 -38.59
CA ASP A 768 -3.28 -4.75 -37.47
C ASP A 768 -2.20 -5.74 -36.99
N ILE A 769 -2.53 -7.03 -36.92
CA ILE A 769 -1.55 -8.07 -36.56
C ILE A 769 -0.44 -8.17 -37.61
N LEU A 770 -0.78 -8.19 -38.90
CA LEU A 770 0.21 -8.24 -39.99
C LEU A 770 1.10 -6.99 -40.00
N ASN A 771 0.55 -5.80 -39.79
CA ASN A 771 1.33 -4.58 -39.60
C ASN A 771 2.36 -4.76 -38.48
N LYS A 772 1.94 -5.22 -37.29
CA LYS A 772 2.86 -5.45 -36.16
C LYS A 772 3.94 -6.47 -36.49
N ILE A 773 3.60 -7.57 -37.18
CA ILE A 773 4.57 -8.61 -37.56
C ILE A 773 5.59 -8.05 -38.55
N PHE A 774 5.14 -7.50 -39.67
CA PHE A 774 6.04 -7.07 -40.75
C PHE A 774 6.83 -5.82 -40.41
N MET A 775 6.31 -4.91 -39.59
CA MET A 775 7.09 -3.77 -39.07
C MET A 775 8.21 -4.22 -38.12
N ARG A 776 8.05 -5.36 -37.43
CA ARG A 776 9.13 -5.94 -36.62
C ARG A 776 10.19 -6.64 -37.44
N LEU A 777 9.84 -7.10 -38.64
CA LEU A 777 10.78 -7.71 -39.58
C LEU A 777 11.57 -6.66 -40.37
N ASP A 778 10.95 -5.52 -40.71
CA ASP A 778 11.61 -4.37 -41.34
C ASP A 778 10.95 -3.07 -40.86
N ASP A 779 11.67 -2.33 -40.01
CA ASP A 779 11.21 -1.09 -39.37
C ASP A 779 11.10 0.11 -40.33
N ARG A 780 11.58 -0.03 -41.56
CA ARG A 780 11.43 0.98 -42.62
C ARG A 780 10.08 0.91 -43.33
N ARG A 781 9.30 -0.15 -43.08
CA ARG A 781 7.98 -0.32 -43.69
C ARG A 781 6.99 0.70 -43.14
N SER A 782 6.15 1.23 -44.03
CA SER A 782 5.01 2.05 -43.64
C SER A 782 3.84 1.18 -43.19
N LEU A 783 3.03 1.69 -42.27
CA LEU A 783 1.76 1.09 -41.89
C LEU A 783 0.87 0.95 -43.12
N VAL A 784 0.24 -0.22 -43.27
CA VAL A 784 -0.77 -0.44 -44.28
C VAL A 784 -2.14 -0.16 -43.69
N GLU A 785 -2.87 0.76 -44.31
CA GLU A 785 -4.26 1.05 -43.95
C GLU A 785 -5.16 -0.12 -44.36
N CYS A 786 -5.98 -0.61 -43.40
CA CYS A 786 -6.88 -1.71 -43.66
C CYS A 786 -8.05 -1.26 -44.55
N ARG A 787 -8.06 -1.72 -45.81
CA ARG A 787 -9.14 -1.48 -46.78
C ARG A 787 -10.17 -2.61 -46.90
N TRP A 788 -9.99 -3.70 -46.16
CA TRP A 788 -10.88 -4.86 -46.19
C TRP A 788 -11.95 -4.73 -45.10
N GLU A 789 -13.21 -4.92 -45.48
CA GLU A 789 -14.35 -4.90 -44.58
C GLU A 789 -14.80 -6.31 -44.20
N GLY A 790 -15.60 -6.43 -43.13
CA GLY A 790 -16.14 -7.71 -42.69
C GLY A 790 -15.12 -8.65 -42.03
N ASN A 791 -15.40 -9.94 -42.09
CA ASN A 791 -14.63 -10.98 -41.44
C ASN A 791 -13.66 -11.67 -42.39
N THR A 792 -12.57 -12.17 -41.83
CA THR A 792 -11.45 -12.75 -42.57
C THR A 792 -11.82 -14.08 -43.22
N SER A 793 -11.91 -14.12 -44.54
CA SER A 793 -11.91 -15.37 -45.30
C SER A 793 -10.48 -15.85 -45.60
N LYS A 794 -10.32 -17.10 -46.05
CA LYS A 794 -9.03 -17.59 -46.56
C LYS A 794 -8.50 -16.72 -47.70
N LYS A 795 -9.40 -16.22 -48.56
CA LYS A 795 -9.03 -15.32 -49.67
C LYS A 795 -8.47 -14.01 -49.14
N ASP A 796 -9.15 -13.39 -48.18
CA ASP A 796 -8.69 -12.12 -47.60
C ASP A 796 -7.33 -12.28 -46.92
N PHE A 797 -7.14 -13.35 -46.15
CA PHE A 797 -5.85 -13.67 -45.54
C PHE A 797 -4.72 -13.76 -46.57
N ILE A 798 -4.94 -14.47 -47.67
CA ILE A 798 -3.94 -14.64 -48.74
C ILE A 798 -3.67 -13.31 -49.45
N GLU A 799 -4.70 -12.52 -49.74
CA GLU A 799 -4.55 -11.22 -50.39
C GLU A 799 -3.77 -10.23 -49.51
N MET A 800 -4.13 -10.15 -48.23
CA MET A 800 -3.40 -9.33 -47.26
C MET A 800 -1.95 -9.80 -47.13
N LEU A 801 -1.73 -11.11 -46.90
CA LEU A 801 -0.39 -11.65 -46.75
C LEU A 801 0.46 -11.41 -48.01
N SER A 802 -0.10 -11.61 -49.21
CA SER A 802 0.61 -11.35 -50.48
C SER A 802 1.05 -9.89 -50.59
N MET A 803 0.18 -8.95 -50.18
CA MET A 803 0.51 -7.53 -50.14
C MET A 803 1.63 -7.24 -49.14
N PHE A 804 1.56 -7.77 -47.91
CA PHE A 804 2.60 -7.59 -46.91
C PHE A 804 3.93 -8.25 -47.33
N MET A 805 3.88 -9.40 -48.00
CA MET A 805 5.06 -10.08 -48.52
C MET A 805 5.64 -9.41 -49.78
N GLU A 806 4.92 -8.47 -50.39
CA GLU A 806 5.22 -7.90 -51.72
C GLU A 806 5.39 -8.99 -52.80
N GLN A 807 4.64 -10.09 -52.66
CA GLN A 807 4.72 -11.26 -53.52
C GLN A 807 3.34 -11.91 -53.68
N ASP A 808 2.92 -12.13 -54.93
CA ASP A 808 1.69 -12.87 -55.23
C ASP A 808 1.78 -14.32 -54.73
N CYS A 809 0.97 -14.64 -53.72
CA CYS A 809 0.87 -15.97 -53.14
C CYS A 809 -0.53 -16.55 -53.34
N ASN A 810 -0.62 -17.88 -53.34
CA ASN A 810 -1.85 -18.61 -53.12
C ASN A 810 -1.62 -19.69 -52.04
N PHE A 811 -2.69 -20.28 -51.52
CA PHE A 811 -2.57 -21.23 -50.40
C PHE A 811 -1.60 -22.39 -50.69
N LYS A 812 -1.56 -22.87 -51.93
CA LYS A 812 -0.65 -23.94 -52.34
C LYS A 812 0.80 -23.46 -52.49
N SER A 813 1.03 -22.21 -52.89
CA SER A 813 2.38 -21.65 -52.96
C SER A 813 2.95 -21.39 -51.57
N LEU A 814 2.11 -20.97 -50.60
CA LEU A 814 2.55 -20.83 -49.20
C LEU A 814 3.14 -22.14 -48.67
N TYR A 815 2.48 -23.27 -48.91
CA TYR A 815 3.00 -24.57 -48.50
C TYR A 815 4.23 -24.99 -49.32
N LYS A 816 4.22 -24.81 -50.64
CA LYS A 816 5.35 -25.21 -51.51
C LYS A 816 6.64 -24.43 -51.26
N ASN A 817 6.52 -23.21 -50.75
CA ASN A 817 7.65 -22.34 -50.42
C ASN A 817 8.01 -22.45 -48.93
N ASP A 818 7.48 -23.44 -48.21
CA ASP A 818 7.72 -23.69 -46.78
C ASP A 818 7.33 -22.53 -45.84
N ILE A 819 6.45 -21.61 -46.29
CA ILE A 819 5.92 -20.50 -45.47
C ILE A 819 4.90 -21.01 -44.47
N ILE A 820 4.10 -22.01 -44.84
CA ILE A 820 3.19 -22.71 -43.92
C ILE A 820 3.55 -24.18 -43.82
N SER A 821 3.41 -24.74 -42.62
CA SER A 821 3.74 -26.13 -42.33
C SER A 821 2.81 -27.10 -43.05
N ARG A 822 3.27 -28.34 -43.24
CA ARG A 822 2.43 -29.42 -43.79
C ARG A 822 1.18 -29.68 -42.94
N SER A 823 1.29 -29.56 -41.62
CA SER A 823 0.16 -29.66 -40.69
C SER A 823 -0.88 -28.58 -40.96
N THR A 824 -0.46 -27.32 -41.05
CA THR A 824 -1.36 -26.19 -41.33
C THR A 824 -2.02 -26.32 -42.70
N TYR A 825 -1.26 -26.69 -43.73
CA TYR A 825 -1.80 -26.91 -45.07
C TYR A 825 -2.87 -28.01 -45.09
N ASN A 826 -2.57 -29.18 -44.50
CA ASN A 826 -3.52 -30.29 -44.45
C ASN A 826 -4.78 -29.93 -43.66
N MET A 827 -4.64 -29.17 -42.58
CA MET A 827 -5.74 -28.73 -41.73
C MET A 827 -6.68 -27.78 -42.46
N LEU A 828 -6.15 -26.85 -43.26
CA LEU A 828 -6.92 -25.72 -43.77
C LEU A 828 -7.16 -25.76 -45.28
N GLN A 829 -6.62 -26.71 -46.05
CA GLN A 829 -6.77 -26.75 -47.51
C GLN A 829 -8.23 -26.72 -47.99
N GLU A 830 -9.15 -27.34 -47.26
CA GLU A 830 -10.60 -27.41 -47.57
C GLU A 830 -11.45 -26.39 -46.79
N THR A 831 -10.84 -25.52 -45.97
CA THR A 831 -11.54 -24.57 -45.09
C THR A 831 -11.60 -23.15 -45.68
N ASP A 832 -12.76 -22.68 -46.13
CA ASP A 832 -12.85 -21.34 -46.76
C ASP A 832 -13.05 -20.19 -45.74
N THR A 833 -13.83 -20.43 -44.68
CA THR A 833 -14.03 -19.46 -43.59
C THR A 833 -13.04 -19.70 -42.46
N LEU A 834 -12.30 -18.67 -42.06
CA LEU A 834 -11.30 -18.78 -41.01
C LEU A 834 -11.82 -18.23 -39.67
N LYS A 835 -11.74 -19.05 -38.63
CA LYS A 835 -11.83 -18.59 -37.25
C LYS A 835 -10.47 -18.05 -36.79
N GLY A 836 -10.43 -17.31 -35.68
CA GLY A 836 -9.18 -16.80 -35.13
C GLY A 836 -8.13 -17.89 -34.89
N ALA A 837 -8.53 -19.07 -34.41
CA ALA A 837 -7.64 -20.21 -34.23
C ALA A 837 -6.93 -20.67 -35.50
N HIS A 838 -7.64 -20.67 -36.65
CA HIS A 838 -7.03 -20.97 -37.95
C HIS A 838 -6.03 -19.89 -38.35
N ILE A 839 -6.37 -18.62 -38.11
CA ILE A 839 -5.53 -17.47 -38.42
C ILE A 839 -4.26 -17.47 -37.56
N TYR A 840 -4.36 -17.74 -36.26
CA TYR A 840 -3.19 -17.84 -35.38
C TYR A 840 -2.23 -18.95 -35.80
N THR A 841 -2.78 -20.07 -36.28
CA THR A 841 -1.95 -21.16 -36.82
C THR A 841 -1.18 -20.70 -38.06
N LEU A 842 -1.86 -20.04 -39.00
CA LEU A 842 -1.23 -19.48 -40.20
C LEU A 842 -0.18 -18.40 -39.86
N LEU A 843 -0.52 -17.46 -38.97
CA LEU A 843 0.37 -16.37 -38.58
C LEU A 843 1.60 -16.86 -37.80
N SER A 844 1.45 -17.91 -37.00
CA SER A 844 2.57 -18.55 -36.31
C SER A 844 3.58 -19.11 -37.31
N ASP A 845 3.11 -19.83 -38.34
CA ASP A 845 3.98 -20.37 -39.38
C ASP A 845 4.64 -19.23 -40.20
N VAL A 846 3.87 -18.20 -40.57
CA VAL A 846 4.39 -17.02 -41.27
C VAL A 846 5.50 -16.34 -40.45
N TYR A 847 5.27 -16.14 -39.15
CA TYR A 847 6.26 -15.54 -38.27
C TYR A 847 7.53 -16.41 -38.18
N ASP A 848 7.39 -17.72 -38.06
CA ASP A 848 8.53 -18.64 -38.04
C ASP A 848 9.36 -18.58 -39.31
N TYR A 849 8.71 -18.56 -40.47
CA TYR A 849 9.39 -18.48 -41.75
C TYR A 849 10.31 -17.25 -41.86
N TYR A 850 9.88 -16.11 -41.29
CA TYR A 850 10.65 -14.86 -41.32
C TYR A 850 11.58 -14.64 -40.12
N ALA A 851 11.35 -15.34 -39.00
CA ALA A 851 12.21 -15.26 -37.82
C ALA A 851 13.45 -16.15 -37.91
N LEU A 852 13.46 -17.12 -38.84
CA LEU A 852 14.60 -17.94 -39.25
C LEU A 852 15.55 -17.17 -40.18
#